data_AF-A0A8C1Q6L6-F1
#
_entry.id   AF-A0A8C1Q6L6-F1
#
_cell.length_a   1.000
_cell.length_b   1.000
_cell.length_c   1.000
_cell.angle_alpha   90.00
_cell.angle_beta   90.00
_cell.angle_gamma   90.00
#
_symmetry.space_group_name_H-M   'P 1'
#
loop_
_entity.id
_entity.type
_entity.pdbx_description
1 polymer ?
#
loop_
_entity_poly.entity_id
_entity_poly.type
_entity_poly.pdbx_seq_one_letter_code
_entity_poly.pdbx_strand_id
1 'polypeptide(L)'
;MYLLAAVSLIFTLSSASAESTVYNLLTSPDCLPDLLHGGLAEQGITELFILTTFRLQPRTGNTIFSLYNPRDNSKYFEFSVLGKLNKATLRYLRRDGRMSTVTFNNLKLADGEKHRLLFHLKGLEGVLPVPGVELHLDCRLVETLRDLPAVFNGLNNNQGVELRTMQGKAQEELEELKLAYGDSMENVASLQDCHTHQRLNTKQLTNQMLELTKVINELKDVLIQQVKETSFLRNTIAECQACGILLSPRISMVVKSKCTPGVCFRDDMCIETDNGVECGPCPDGYTGDGYSCDDVDECQFNPCFPGVRCVNMAPGFRCEACPLGFTGKPLEGVGVTYAQTHKQVCDDIDECKGPDNGGCTTNSICVNSVGSYQCGRCKTGFTGDQIRGCKPEKSCGNRLQNPCDPNAQCIEERDGTITCQCGIGWAGNGYLCGKDTDIDGYPDEKLRCRDPTCRKDNCVTVPNSGQEDADGDGKGDACDPDADGDGILNEQDNCWLTPNINQRNSDKDSHGDACDNCIRVDNPDQRDTDSDGLGDACDDDMDGDGLKNFLDNCQRVKNRDQLDRDGDGVGDACDSCPDIPNPNQSDIDHDLVGDSCDTNQDSDGDGHQDSKDNCPMVINSSQLDTDKDGLGDECDDDDDNDGIPDILPPGPDNCRLVPNSDQIDDNNDGVGDICESDFDQDKVIDRIDNCPENAEITLTDFRAYQTVVLDPEGDAQIDPNWVVLNQGMEIVQTMNSDPGLAVGYTAFSGVDFEGTFHVNTVTDDDYAGFIFGYQDSSSFYVVMWKQTEQTYWQATPFRAVAEPGIQLKAVKSKTGPGEHLRNSLWHTGDTNDQVRLLWKDPRNVGWKDKVSYRWYLQHRPQVGYIRVRFYEGSELVADSGVTIDTTMRGGRLGVFCFSQENIIWSNLKYRCNDTIPEDFQDFSTQHGMDPL
;
A
#
# COMPACT_ATOMS: atom_id res chain seq x y z
N MET A 1 81.43 -0.04 11.39
CA MET A 1 82.33 -0.33 10.24
C MET A 1 82.32 -1.85 10.06
N TYR A 2 81.89 -2.35 8.89
CA TYR A 2 81.45 -3.72 8.58
C TYR A 2 80.00 -4.09 8.96
N LEU A 3 78.99 -3.35 8.45
CA LEU A 3 77.66 -3.91 8.16
C LEU A 3 76.81 -3.01 7.23
N LEU A 4 77.43 -2.34 6.26
CA LEU A 4 76.75 -1.43 5.31
C LEU A 4 77.20 -1.62 3.85
N ALA A 5 77.82 -2.76 3.52
CA ALA A 5 78.34 -3.07 2.18
C ALA A 5 77.87 -4.44 1.64
N ALA A 6 76.79 -5.01 2.20
CA ALA A 6 76.29 -6.34 1.82
C ALA A 6 74.82 -6.35 1.35
N VAL A 7 74.21 -5.19 1.08
CA VAL A 7 72.82 -5.10 0.55
C VAL A 7 72.75 -4.48 -0.85
N SER A 8 73.89 -4.06 -1.44
CA SER A 8 73.94 -3.53 -2.82
C SER A 8 74.42 -4.53 -3.88
N LEU A 9 74.36 -5.85 -3.63
CA LEU A 9 74.82 -6.85 -4.61
C LEU A 9 73.92 -8.09 -4.77
N ILE A 10 72.63 -8.02 -4.39
CA ILE A 10 71.61 -9.05 -4.69
C ILE A 10 70.35 -8.42 -5.33
N PHE A 11 70.50 -7.29 -6.01
CA PHE A 11 69.44 -6.71 -6.86
C PHE A 11 70.04 -6.15 -8.16
N THR A 12 70.88 -6.95 -8.81
CA THR A 12 71.27 -6.71 -10.21
C THR A 12 71.48 -8.06 -10.88
N LEU A 13 70.37 -8.71 -11.23
CA LEU A 13 70.26 -9.59 -12.39
C LEU A 13 68.76 -9.84 -12.64
N SER A 14 68.33 -9.44 -13.84
CA SER A 14 67.06 -9.74 -14.49
C SER A 14 65.77 -9.12 -13.91
N SER A 15 65.71 -7.78 -13.85
CA SER A 15 64.49 -7.11 -14.37
C SER A 15 64.62 -7.06 -15.89
N ALA A 16 64.31 -8.17 -16.56
CA ALA A 16 63.85 -8.07 -17.92
C ALA A 16 62.50 -7.36 -17.81
N SER A 17 62.37 -6.13 -18.32
CA SER A 17 61.03 -5.68 -18.69
C SER A 17 60.58 -6.68 -19.74
N ALA A 18 59.53 -7.45 -19.47
CA ALA A 18 58.83 -8.14 -20.53
C ALA A 18 58.37 -7.02 -21.48
N GLU A 19 59.04 -6.89 -22.63
CA GLU A 19 58.54 -6.05 -23.71
C GLU A 19 57.22 -6.68 -24.14
N SER A 20 56.12 -5.93 -24.02
CA SER A 20 54.83 -6.39 -24.50
C SER A 20 54.94 -6.69 -25.99
N THR A 21 54.68 -7.94 -26.35
CA THR A 21 54.75 -8.32 -27.76
C THR A 21 53.37 -8.11 -28.35
N VAL A 22 53.19 -6.98 -29.04
CA VAL A 22 51.93 -6.58 -29.67
C VAL A 22 52.01 -6.75 -31.18
N TYR A 23 51.22 -7.65 -31.74
CA TYR A 23 51.10 -7.87 -33.18
C TYR A 23 49.87 -7.16 -33.73
N ASN A 24 50.04 -6.36 -34.78
CA ASN A 24 48.93 -5.75 -35.51
C ASN A 24 48.47 -6.69 -36.64
N LEU A 25 47.31 -7.32 -36.44
CA LEU A 25 46.76 -8.34 -37.33
C LEU A 25 46.18 -7.76 -38.63
N LEU A 26 45.91 -6.45 -38.70
CA LEU A 26 45.49 -5.78 -39.94
C LEU A 26 46.64 -5.57 -40.92
N THR A 27 47.87 -5.43 -40.41
CA THR A 27 49.06 -5.12 -41.23
C THR A 27 49.99 -6.31 -41.45
N SER A 28 49.88 -7.36 -40.65
CA SER A 28 50.71 -8.58 -40.74
C SER A 28 49.93 -9.84 -40.33
N PRO A 29 48.88 -10.23 -41.07
CA PRO A 29 48.02 -11.38 -40.73
C PRO A 29 48.75 -12.73 -40.79
N ASP A 30 49.84 -12.82 -41.56
CA ASP A 30 50.62 -14.05 -41.77
C ASP A 30 51.36 -14.55 -40.50
N CYS A 31 51.44 -13.74 -39.44
CA CYS A 31 52.07 -14.13 -38.16
C CYS A 31 51.16 -14.99 -37.28
N LEU A 32 49.83 -14.89 -37.47
CA LEU A 32 48.84 -15.55 -36.61
C LEU A 32 48.84 -17.08 -36.76
N PRO A 33 48.92 -17.66 -37.98
CA PRO A 33 49.02 -19.11 -38.14
C PRO A 33 50.31 -19.66 -37.50
N ASP A 34 51.45 -19.01 -37.68
CA ASP A 34 52.72 -19.45 -37.09
C ASP A 34 52.68 -19.49 -35.55
N LEU A 35 51.99 -18.52 -34.93
CA LEU A 35 51.80 -18.46 -33.48
C LEU A 35 50.90 -19.60 -32.96
N LEU A 36 49.85 -19.96 -33.70
CA LEU A 36 48.87 -20.97 -33.29
C LEU A 36 49.30 -22.41 -33.64
N HIS A 37 50.16 -22.59 -34.66
CA HIS A 37 50.70 -23.89 -35.11
C HIS A 37 51.89 -24.42 -34.30
N GLY A 38 52.42 -23.62 -33.36
CA GLY A 38 53.54 -23.98 -32.49
C GLY A 38 53.18 -24.18 -31.02
N GLY A 39 51.88 -24.21 -30.69
CA GLY A 39 51.37 -24.31 -29.31
C GLY A 39 51.72 -23.08 -28.46
N LEU A 40 50.76 -22.17 -28.25
CA LEU A 40 50.91 -21.03 -27.32
C LEU A 40 51.43 -21.47 -25.93
N ALA A 41 50.97 -22.64 -25.47
CA ALA A 41 51.44 -23.29 -24.25
C ALA A 41 52.88 -23.86 -24.35
N GLU A 42 53.30 -24.38 -25.51
CA GLU A 42 54.69 -24.85 -25.72
C GLU A 42 55.70 -23.68 -25.74
N GLN A 43 55.22 -22.47 -26.01
CA GLN A 43 55.98 -21.22 -25.95
C GLN A 43 55.94 -20.53 -24.57
N GLY A 44 55.26 -21.11 -23.57
CA GLY A 44 55.19 -20.60 -22.20
C GLY A 44 54.27 -19.37 -22.02
N ILE A 45 53.29 -19.18 -22.91
CA ILE A 45 52.33 -18.07 -22.83
C ILE A 45 51.12 -18.52 -21.99
N THR A 46 50.85 -17.83 -20.89
CA THR A 46 49.77 -18.16 -19.94
C THR A 46 48.50 -17.34 -20.16
N GLU A 47 48.64 -16.12 -20.67
CA GLU A 47 47.56 -15.15 -20.94
C GLU A 47 47.74 -14.52 -22.33
N LEU A 48 46.63 -14.27 -23.01
CA LEU A 48 46.58 -13.72 -24.35
C LEU A 48 45.43 -12.71 -24.47
N PHE A 49 45.66 -11.61 -25.17
CA PHE A 49 44.69 -10.53 -25.33
C PHE A 49 44.43 -10.26 -26.81
N ILE A 50 43.16 -10.19 -27.21
CA ILE A 50 42.74 -9.74 -28.55
C ILE A 50 42.03 -8.40 -28.37
N LEU A 51 42.60 -7.34 -28.95
CA LEU A 51 42.02 -6.01 -28.94
C LEU A 51 41.44 -5.71 -30.31
N THR A 52 40.19 -5.26 -30.37
CA THR A 52 39.57 -4.80 -31.62
C THR A 52 38.82 -3.50 -31.41
N THR A 53 38.97 -2.58 -32.36
CA THR A 53 38.31 -1.28 -32.33
C THR A 53 37.63 -1.04 -33.67
N PHE A 54 36.32 -0.80 -33.67
CA PHE A 54 35.53 -0.72 -34.89
C PHE A 54 34.39 0.29 -34.79
N ARG A 55 33.86 0.67 -35.95
CA ARG A 55 32.73 1.58 -36.12
C ARG A 55 31.75 1.01 -37.15
N LEU A 56 30.50 0.80 -36.73
CA LEU A 56 29.41 0.33 -37.59
C LEU A 56 28.30 1.37 -37.70
N GLN A 57 27.62 1.41 -38.84
CA GLN A 57 26.49 2.33 -39.05
C GLN A 57 25.19 1.79 -38.46
N PRO A 58 24.23 2.67 -38.10
CA PRO A 58 22.90 2.28 -37.65
C PRO A 58 22.25 1.18 -38.48
N ARG A 59 21.75 0.14 -37.81
CA ARG A 59 20.99 -0.97 -38.40
C ARG A 59 21.78 -1.84 -39.40
N THR A 60 23.13 -1.81 -39.37
CA THR A 60 23.96 -2.72 -40.19
C THR A 60 24.50 -3.89 -39.36
N GLY A 61 24.72 -5.03 -40.01
CA GLY A 61 25.29 -6.22 -39.39
C GLY A 61 26.50 -6.71 -40.18
N ASN A 62 27.58 -7.06 -39.48
CA ASN A 62 28.82 -7.49 -40.10
C ASN A 62 29.61 -8.43 -39.17
N THR A 63 30.46 -9.28 -39.76
CA THR A 63 31.44 -10.07 -39.02
C THR A 63 32.69 -9.23 -38.84
N ILE A 64 33.01 -8.88 -37.59
CA ILE A 64 34.16 -8.01 -37.28
C ILE A 64 35.46 -8.76 -37.59
N PHE A 65 35.61 -9.97 -37.05
CA PHE A 65 36.69 -10.89 -37.39
C PHE A 65 36.28 -12.35 -37.18
N SER A 66 36.94 -13.25 -37.92
CA SER A 66 36.78 -14.69 -37.79
C SER A 66 38.09 -15.43 -38.06
N LEU A 67 38.37 -16.44 -37.24
CA LEU A 67 39.42 -17.43 -37.44
C LEU A 67 38.78 -18.69 -38.02
N TYR A 68 39.28 -19.13 -39.16
CA TYR A 68 38.69 -20.26 -39.89
C TYR A 68 39.75 -21.14 -40.53
N ASN A 69 39.36 -22.36 -40.90
CA ASN A 69 40.20 -23.27 -41.65
C ASN A 69 40.00 -23.06 -43.16
N PRO A 70 41.05 -22.70 -43.93
CA PRO A 70 40.91 -22.41 -45.35
C PRO A 70 40.58 -23.63 -46.22
N ARG A 71 40.76 -24.86 -45.71
CA ARG A 71 40.48 -26.09 -46.49
C ARG A 71 39.02 -26.53 -46.45
N ASP A 72 38.34 -26.38 -45.32
CA ASP A 72 36.96 -26.84 -45.12
C ASP A 72 36.00 -25.71 -44.69
N ASN A 73 36.50 -24.49 -44.51
CA ASN A 73 35.76 -23.29 -44.11
C ASN A 73 35.07 -23.42 -42.73
N SER A 74 35.53 -24.34 -41.88
CA SER A 74 35.10 -24.43 -40.49
C SER A 74 35.61 -23.23 -39.68
N LYS A 75 34.75 -22.68 -38.82
CA LYS A 75 35.08 -21.50 -37.99
C LYS A 75 35.54 -21.96 -36.62
N TYR A 76 36.64 -21.40 -36.15
CA TYR A 76 37.18 -21.68 -34.83
C TYR A 76 36.78 -20.64 -33.78
N PHE A 77 36.72 -19.38 -34.20
CA PHE A 77 36.40 -18.25 -33.33
C PHE A 77 35.91 -17.09 -34.22
N GLU A 78 34.72 -16.56 -33.98
CA GLU A 78 34.08 -15.54 -34.81
C GLU A 78 33.28 -14.59 -33.92
N PHE A 79 33.51 -13.29 -34.09
CA PHE A 79 32.70 -12.25 -33.49
C PHE A 79 31.95 -11.48 -34.58
N SER A 80 30.62 -11.43 -34.47
CA SER A 80 29.74 -10.77 -35.44
C SER A 80 28.71 -9.89 -34.75
N VAL A 81 28.45 -8.72 -35.31
CA VAL A 81 27.44 -7.77 -34.84
C VAL A 81 26.24 -7.80 -35.78
N LEU A 82 25.04 -7.83 -35.22
CA LEU A 82 23.74 -7.82 -35.88
C LEU A 82 23.00 -6.54 -35.47
N GLY A 83 23.42 -5.39 -36.01
CA GLY A 83 22.93 -4.07 -35.58
C GLY A 83 21.46 -3.78 -35.84
N LYS A 84 20.76 -4.57 -36.68
CA LYS A 84 19.29 -4.49 -36.78
C LYS A 84 18.57 -4.99 -35.53
N LEU A 85 19.21 -5.91 -34.82
CA LEU A 85 18.64 -6.62 -33.68
C LEU A 85 19.28 -6.14 -32.37
N ASN A 86 20.20 -5.16 -32.40
CA ASN A 86 21.07 -4.80 -31.28
C ASN A 86 21.71 -6.03 -30.63
N LYS A 87 22.11 -7.00 -31.47
CA LYS A 87 22.68 -8.27 -31.04
C LYS A 87 24.14 -8.37 -31.46
N ALA A 88 24.96 -9.00 -30.64
CA ALA A 88 26.26 -9.48 -31.05
C ALA A 88 26.36 -10.99 -30.79
N THR A 89 27.16 -11.69 -31.59
CA THR A 89 27.33 -13.14 -31.46
C THR A 89 28.80 -13.48 -31.44
N LEU A 90 29.20 -14.26 -30.45
CA LEU A 90 30.51 -14.88 -30.36
C LEU A 90 30.36 -16.38 -30.59
N ARG A 91 30.87 -16.86 -31.72
CA ARG A 91 30.83 -18.27 -32.10
C ARG A 91 32.21 -18.86 -31.96
N TYR A 92 32.36 -19.95 -31.23
CA TYR A 92 33.66 -20.57 -31.05
C TYR A 92 33.57 -22.09 -30.95
N LEU A 93 34.64 -22.76 -31.40
CA LEU A 93 34.77 -24.21 -31.29
C LEU A 93 35.31 -24.56 -29.90
N ARG A 94 34.55 -25.31 -29.11
CA ARG A 94 34.97 -25.82 -27.81
C ARG A 94 35.99 -26.95 -27.96
N ARG A 95 36.71 -27.25 -26.88
CA ARG A 95 37.72 -28.33 -26.83
C ARG A 95 37.15 -29.72 -27.14
N ASP A 96 35.87 -29.95 -26.85
CA ASP A 96 35.16 -31.21 -27.13
C ASP A 96 34.77 -31.39 -28.61
N GLY A 97 35.07 -30.39 -29.45
CA GLY A 97 34.77 -30.39 -30.87
C GLY A 97 33.35 -29.90 -31.21
N ARG A 98 32.57 -29.41 -30.24
CA ARG A 98 31.25 -28.80 -30.46
C ARG A 98 31.37 -27.30 -30.68
N MET A 99 30.56 -26.75 -31.58
CA MET A 99 30.43 -25.31 -31.75
C MET A 99 29.54 -24.74 -30.65
N SER A 100 30.05 -23.74 -29.94
CA SER A 100 29.27 -22.91 -29.03
C SER A 100 28.96 -21.57 -29.69
N THR A 101 27.85 -20.95 -29.30
CA THR A 101 27.47 -19.61 -29.75
C THR A 101 26.89 -18.87 -28.56
N VAL A 102 27.51 -17.75 -28.21
CA VAL A 102 27.06 -16.83 -27.17
C VAL A 102 26.42 -15.66 -27.89
N THR A 103 25.20 -15.31 -27.48
CA THR A 103 24.44 -14.22 -28.07
C THR A 103 24.25 -13.14 -27.03
N PHE A 104 24.78 -11.96 -27.32
CA PHE A 104 24.62 -10.78 -26.50
C PHE A 104 23.43 -9.99 -27.03
N ASN A 105 22.37 -9.87 -26.23
CA ASN A 105 21.19 -9.07 -26.54
C ASN A 105 21.38 -7.63 -26.03
N ASN A 106 20.59 -6.68 -26.55
CA ASN A 106 20.56 -5.28 -26.12
C ASN A 106 21.88 -4.49 -26.21
N LEU A 107 22.84 -4.94 -27.04
CA LEU A 107 24.09 -4.24 -27.30
C LEU A 107 23.98 -3.33 -28.54
N LYS A 108 23.96 -2.01 -28.30
CA LYS A 108 24.01 -0.98 -29.36
C LYS A 108 25.45 -0.79 -29.87
N LEU A 109 25.94 -1.74 -30.68
CA LEU A 109 27.29 -1.69 -31.28
C LEU A 109 27.33 -1.15 -32.72
N ALA A 110 26.16 -0.80 -33.25
CA ALA A 110 25.96 -0.29 -34.59
C ALA A 110 25.11 0.98 -34.50
N ASP A 111 25.66 1.99 -33.85
CA ASP A 111 25.03 3.29 -33.57
C ASP A 111 25.75 4.45 -34.30
N GLY A 112 26.87 4.16 -34.97
CA GLY A 112 27.72 5.14 -35.63
C GLY A 112 28.84 5.67 -34.76
N GLU A 113 28.96 5.24 -33.51
CA GLU A 113 30.06 5.54 -32.59
C GLU A 113 31.17 4.48 -32.68
N LYS A 114 32.26 4.73 -31.95
CA LYS A 114 33.46 3.88 -31.95
C LYS A 114 33.47 2.99 -30.71
N HIS A 115 33.45 1.68 -30.91
CA HIS A 115 33.49 0.70 -29.83
C HIS A 115 34.83 -0.04 -29.75
N ARG A 116 35.21 -0.39 -28.53
CA ARG A 116 36.44 -1.10 -28.17
C ARG A 116 36.07 -2.43 -27.53
N LEU A 117 36.56 -3.52 -28.09
CA LEU A 117 36.44 -4.85 -27.50
C LEU A 117 37.83 -5.37 -27.12
N LEU A 118 37.87 -6.07 -26.00
CA LEU A 118 39.04 -6.74 -25.46
C LEU A 118 38.64 -8.16 -25.02
N PHE A 119 39.20 -9.16 -25.68
CA PHE A 119 39.09 -10.55 -25.25
C PHE A 119 40.32 -10.91 -24.43
N HIS A 120 40.12 -11.28 -23.18
CA HIS A 120 41.17 -11.71 -22.26
C HIS A 120 41.09 -13.23 -22.09
N LEU A 121 42.01 -13.94 -22.73
CA LEU A 121 42.12 -15.39 -22.69
C LEU A 121 43.06 -15.82 -21.56
N LYS A 122 42.53 -16.51 -20.56
CA LYS A 122 43.25 -16.99 -19.36
C LYS A 122 43.46 -18.50 -19.39
N GLY A 123 44.48 -18.97 -18.68
CA GLY A 123 44.66 -20.40 -18.35
C GLY A 123 45.13 -21.26 -19.53
N LEU A 124 45.98 -20.73 -20.41
CA LEU A 124 46.57 -21.48 -21.52
C LEU A 124 47.46 -22.66 -21.06
N GLU A 125 48.02 -22.58 -19.84
CA GLU A 125 48.81 -23.65 -19.21
C GLU A 125 48.01 -24.26 -18.04
N GLY A 126 47.70 -25.56 -18.14
CA GLY A 126 46.76 -26.24 -17.25
C GLY A 126 47.31 -26.53 -15.86
N VAL A 127 47.48 -25.50 -15.01
CA VAL A 127 47.45 -25.60 -13.55
C VAL A 127 46.99 -24.24 -12.98
N LEU A 128 45.67 -24.04 -12.84
CA LEU A 128 44.99 -22.91 -12.15
C LEU A 128 45.49 -21.48 -12.52
N PRO A 129 44.66 -20.61 -13.13
CA PRO A 129 43.19 -20.52 -12.99
C PRO A 129 42.40 -21.34 -14.01
N VAL A 130 41.06 -21.35 -13.90
CA VAL A 130 40.15 -21.99 -14.86
C VAL A 130 40.38 -21.39 -16.26
N PRO A 131 40.64 -22.20 -17.30
CA PRO A 131 40.84 -21.69 -18.66
C PRO A 131 39.55 -21.08 -19.20
N GLY A 132 39.61 -19.83 -19.64
CA GLY A 132 38.41 -19.09 -20.01
C GLY A 132 38.70 -17.85 -20.84
N VAL A 133 37.64 -17.23 -21.34
CA VAL A 133 37.70 -15.98 -22.11
C VAL A 133 36.79 -14.97 -21.45
N GLU A 134 37.36 -13.88 -20.94
CA GLU A 134 36.62 -12.70 -20.51
C GLU A 134 36.47 -11.75 -21.70
N LEU A 135 35.25 -11.29 -21.95
CA LEU A 135 34.96 -10.28 -22.95
C LEU A 135 34.71 -8.95 -22.26
N HIS A 136 35.53 -7.96 -22.60
CA HIS A 136 35.36 -6.59 -22.16
C HIS A 136 34.93 -5.73 -23.36
N LEU A 137 33.87 -4.95 -23.18
CA LEU A 137 33.38 -3.96 -24.14
C LEU A 137 33.48 -2.58 -23.51
N ASP A 138 34.14 -1.64 -24.19
CA ASP A 138 34.31 -0.25 -23.75
C ASP A 138 34.77 -0.15 -22.27
N CYS A 139 35.74 -1.00 -21.92
CA CYS A 139 36.34 -1.15 -20.58
C CYS A 139 35.44 -1.81 -19.50
N ARG A 140 34.26 -2.34 -19.84
CA ARG A 140 33.36 -3.08 -18.93
C ARG A 140 33.37 -4.58 -19.24
N LEU A 141 33.42 -5.44 -18.23
CA LEU A 141 33.26 -6.89 -18.39
C LEU A 141 31.81 -7.17 -18.81
N VAL A 142 31.61 -7.87 -19.93
CA VAL A 142 30.27 -8.21 -20.45
C VAL A 142 29.97 -9.70 -20.34
N GLU A 143 31.01 -10.55 -20.38
CA GLU A 143 30.83 -11.99 -20.41
C GLU A 143 32.08 -12.74 -19.94
N THR A 144 31.90 -13.86 -19.24
CA THR A 144 32.98 -14.74 -18.83
C THR A 144 32.72 -16.18 -19.27
N LEU A 145 33.46 -16.63 -20.28
CA LEU A 145 33.35 -17.98 -20.82
C LEU A 145 34.27 -18.94 -20.08
N ARG A 146 33.69 -19.98 -19.47
CA ARG A 146 34.42 -20.99 -18.68
C ARG A 146 35.17 -22.06 -19.52
N ASP A 147 35.30 -21.86 -20.83
CA ASP A 147 36.03 -22.74 -21.75
C ASP A 147 36.86 -21.94 -22.78
N LEU A 148 38.15 -22.27 -22.90
CA LEU A 148 39.02 -21.67 -23.91
C LEU A 148 38.72 -22.22 -25.32
N PRO A 149 38.58 -21.38 -26.37
CA PRO A 149 38.39 -21.84 -27.74
C PRO A 149 39.52 -22.75 -28.21
N ALA A 150 39.16 -23.84 -28.90
CA ALA A 150 40.08 -24.92 -29.27
C ALA A 150 41.32 -24.45 -30.06
N VAL A 151 41.16 -23.39 -30.86
CA VAL A 151 42.24 -22.81 -31.69
C VAL A 151 43.38 -22.21 -30.87
N PHE A 152 43.10 -21.72 -29.66
CA PHE A 152 44.10 -21.12 -28.78
C PHE A 152 44.78 -22.16 -27.86
N ASN A 153 44.32 -23.42 -27.89
CA ASN A 153 44.91 -24.53 -27.13
C ASN A 153 45.98 -25.30 -27.93
N GLY A 154 46.35 -24.82 -29.12
CA GLY A 154 47.33 -25.43 -30.02
C GLY A 154 46.71 -26.28 -31.13
N LEU A 155 47.23 -26.13 -32.35
CA LEU A 155 46.76 -26.82 -33.56
C LEU A 155 47.78 -27.83 -34.06
N ASN A 156 47.31 -28.95 -34.64
CA ASN A 156 48.19 -29.90 -35.31
C ASN A 156 48.67 -29.33 -36.66
N ASN A 157 49.90 -29.67 -37.09
CA ASN A 157 50.49 -29.28 -38.39
C ASN A 157 49.63 -29.57 -39.65
N ASN A 158 48.55 -30.34 -39.53
CA ASN A 158 47.63 -30.67 -40.63
C ASN A 158 46.36 -29.78 -40.69
N GLN A 159 46.10 -28.94 -39.69
CA GLN A 159 44.94 -28.04 -39.61
C GLN A 159 45.41 -26.62 -39.91
N GLY A 160 44.96 -25.98 -40.99
CA GLY A 160 45.33 -24.59 -41.28
C GLY A 160 44.41 -23.60 -40.58
N VAL A 161 44.93 -22.44 -40.17
CA VAL A 161 44.15 -21.30 -39.67
C VAL A 161 44.44 -20.05 -40.48
N GLU A 162 43.41 -19.30 -40.83
CA GLU A 162 43.50 -18.01 -41.49
C GLU A 162 42.55 -17.01 -40.81
N LEU A 163 42.95 -15.73 -40.79
CA LEU A 163 42.15 -14.63 -40.27
C LEU A 163 41.36 -13.99 -41.41
N ARG A 164 40.04 -13.90 -41.25
CA ARG A 164 39.15 -13.09 -42.09
C ARG A 164 38.60 -11.93 -41.28
N THR A 165 38.85 -10.71 -41.74
CA THR A 165 38.36 -9.48 -41.13
C THR A 165 37.20 -8.89 -41.92
N MET A 166 36.49 -7.95 -41.29
CA MET A 166 35.46 -7.14 -41.92
C MET A 166 35.92 -6.52 -43.24
N GLN A 167 35.14 -6.66 -44.32
CA GLN A 167 35.34 -5.92 -45.56
C GLN A 167 34.47 -4.66 -45.52
N GLY A 168 35.08 -3.51 -45.24
CA GLY A 168 34.38 -2.24 -45.04
C GLY A 168 33.58 -1.79 -46.27
N LYS A 169 32.34 -1.36 -46.05
CA LYS A 169 31.57 -0.53 -46.99
C LYS A 169 31.84 0.95 -46.67
N ALA A 170 31.48 1.87 -47.58
CA ALA A 170 31.66 3.29 -47.32
C ALA A 170 30.95 3.69 -46.00
N GLN A 171 31.71 4.28 -45.06
CA GLN A 171 31.32 4.70 -43.69
C GLN A 171 31.38 3.63 -42.57
N GLU A 172 31.84 2.40 -42.83
CA GLU A 172 32.14 1.39 -41.80
C GLU A 172 33.65 1.13 -41.75
N GLU A 173 34.26 1.09 -40.56
CA GLU A 173 35.71 0.95 -40.40
C GLU A 173 36.09 -0.01 -39.26
N LEU A 174 37.04 -0.91 -39.53
CA LEU A 174 37.75 -1.68 -38.53
C LEU A 174 39.12 -1.02 -38.36
N GLU A 175 39.25 -0.20 -37.32
CA GLU A 175 40.44 0.64 -37.10
C GLU A 175 41.60 -0.17 -36.51
N GLU A 176 41.29 -1.13 -35.65
CA GLU A 176 42.29 -1.87 -34.89
C GLU A 176 41.90 -3.34 -34.75
N LEU A 177 42.87 -4.22 -34.98
CA LEU A 177 42.83 -5.61 -34.55
C LEU A 177 44.25 -6.02 -34.15
N LYS A 178 44.48 -6.17 -32.85
CA LYS A 178 45.79 -6.47 -32.28
C LYS A 178 45.74 -7.72 -31.40
N LEU A 179 46.86 -8.42 -31.35
CA LEU A 179 47.11 -9.53 -30.45
C LEU A 179 48.25 -9.15 -29.53
N ALA A 180 48.05 -9.24 -28.22
CA ALA A 180 49.06 -8.94 -27.21
C ALA A 180 49.21 -10.12 -26.24
N TYR A 181 50.44 -10.41 -25.82
CA TYR A 181 50.74 -11.38 -24.75
C TYR A 181 51.99 -10.97 -23.99
N GLY A 182 52.14 -11.51 -22.76
CA GLY A 182 53.29 -11.25 -21.88
C GLY A 182 53.23 -9.91 -21.12
N ASP A 183 52.04 -9.33 -20.96
CA ASP A 183 51.80 -8.08 -20.23
C ASP A 183 50.58 -8.22 -19.30
N SER A 184 50.40 -7.31 -18.33
CA SER A 184 49.26 -7.34 -17.39
C SER A 184 47.99 -6.73 -18.01
N MET A 185 46.82 -7.15 -17.52
CA MET A 185 45.52 -6.57 -17.91
C MET A 185 45.50 -5.04 -17.78
N GLU A 186 46.07 -4.48 -16.71
CA GLU A 186 46.15 -3.03 -16.48
C GLU A 186 46.93 -2.30 -17.59
N ASN A 187 48.05 -2.89 -18.04
CA ASN A 187 48.87 -2.32 -19.11
C ASN A 187 48.21 -2.49 -20.48
N VAL A 188 47.57 -3.63 -20.74
CA VAL A 188 46.87 -3.90 -22.00
C VAL A 188 45.60 -3.03 -22.11
N ALA A 189 44.86 -2.84 -21.04
CA ALA A 189 43.70 -1.94 -20.98
C ALA A 189 44.10 -0.47 -21.22
N SER A 190 45.32 -0.08 -20.82
CA SER A 190 45.85 1.26 -21.13
C SER A 190 46.13 1.47 -22.63
N LEU A 191 46.31 0.40 -23.42
CA LEU A 191 46.42 0.50 -24.90
C LEU A 191 45.09 0.89 -25.56
N GLN A 192 43.98 0.75 -24.82
CA GLN A 192 42.63 1.21 -25.18
C GLN A 192 42.16 2.39 -24.31
N ASP A 193 43.07 3.18 -23.70
CA ASP A 193 42.79 4.37 -22.86
C ASP A 193 41.85 4.15 -21.65
N CYS A 194 41.81 2.96 -21.04
CA CYS A 194 41.06 2.72 -19.81
C CYS A 194 41.93 3.09 -18.57
N HIS A 195 41.52 4.08 -17.74
CA HIS A 195 42.22 4.45 -16.50
C HIS A 195 41.34 4.32 -15.25
N THR A 196 41.74 3.47 -14.30
CA THR A 196 41.16 3.36 -12.95
C THR A 196 41.88 4.29 -11.96
N HIS A 197 41.19 5.28 -11.38
CA HIS A 197 41.78 6.19 -10.38
C HIS A 197 40.98 6.21 -9.07
N GLN A 198 41.50 5.53 -8.03
CA GLN A 198 41.07 5.69 -6.63
C GLN A 198 41.71 6.93 -5.98
N ARG A 199 40.89 7.78 -5.33
CA ARG A 199 41.32 8.66 -4.22
C ARG A 199 40.13 8.99 -3.28
N LEU A 200 40.07 8.31 -2.12
CA LEU A 200 39.22 8.67 -0.99
C LEU A 200 39.65 10.01 -0.36
N ASN A 201 38.68 10.83 0.08
CA ASN A 201 38.93 12.10 0.79
C ASN A 201 38.16 12.17 2.12
N THR A 202 38.84 11.86 3.23
CA THR A 202 38.32 11.79 4.61
C THR A 202 38.19 13.15 5.27
N LYS A 203 37.21 13.99 4.88
CA LYS A 203 36.96 15.29 5.54
C LYS A 203 35.49 15.63 5.83
N GLN A 204 34.54 14.74 5.56
CA GLN A 204 33.11 15.02 5.70
C GLN A 204 32.48 14.50 7.00
N LEU A 205 33.27 13.98 7.95
CA LEU A 205 32.75 13.30 9.16
C LEU A 205 32.93 14.08 10.47
N THR A 206 33.27 15.37 10.44
CA THR A 206 33.46 16.17 11.68
C THR A 206 32.49 17.35 11.85
N ASN A 207 31.65 17.65 10.86
CA ASN A 207 30.74 18.80 10.92
C ASN A 207 29.29 18.45 11.30
N GLN A 208 28.87 17.18 11.22
CA GLN A 208 27.50 16.77 11.54
C GLN A 208 27.26 16.51 13.04
N MET A 209 28.30 16.50 13.89
CA MET A 209 28.15 16.28 15.34
C MET A 209 27.98 17.56 16.19
N LEU A 210 27.91 18.76 15.58
CA LEU A 210 27.76 20.01 16.32
C LEU A 210 26.36 20.65 16.25
N GLU A 211 25.48 20.21 15.34
CA GLU A 211 24.11 20.75 15.22
C GLU A 211 23.09 20.04 16.13
N LEU A 212 23.35 18.79 16.53
CA LEU A 212 22.44 18.01 17.37
C LEU A 212 22.36 18.52 18.83
N THR A 213 23.35 19.25 19.32
CA THR A 213 23.38 19.78 20.71
C THR A 213 22.58 21.08 20.88
N LYS A 214 22.14 21.71 19.78
CA LYS A 214 21.44 23.00 19.81
C LYS A 214 19.92 22.84 19.97
N VAL A 215 19.35 21.77 19.40
CA VAL A 215 17.90 21.49 19.43
C VAL A 215 17.42 20.99 20.80
N ILE A 216 18.28 20.27 21.54
CA ILE A 216 17.92 19.67 22.85
C ILE A 216 17.69 20.71 23.96
N ASN A 217 18.22 21.93 23.83
CA ASN A 217 18.08 22.97 24.87
C ASN A 217 16.87 23.90 24.68
N GLU A 218 16.20 23.88 23.54
CA GLU A 218 15.01 24.73 23.28
C GLU A 218 13.69 24.08 23.75
N LEU A 219 13.68 22.76 23.98
CA LEU A 219 12.50 22.02 24.48
C LEU A 219 12.31 22.08 26.02
N LYS A 220 13.29 22.60 26.76
CA LYS A 220 13.26 22.61 28.24
C LYS A 220 12.49 23.79 28.84
N ASP A 221 12.31 24.88 28.08
CA ASP A 221 11.74 26.13 28.61
C ASP A 221 10.21 26.25 28.46
N VAL A 222 9.57 25.39 27.67
CA VAL A 222 8.10 25.40 27.48
C VAL A 222 7.35 24.65 28.59
N LEU A 223 8.03 23.83 29.40
CA LEU A 223 7.40 23.01 30.44
C LEU A 223 7.21 23.73 31.80
N ILE A 224 7.84 24.89 32.02
CA ILE A 224 7.79 25.62 33.32
C ILE A 224 6.67 26.68 33.37
N GLN A 225 5.94 26.88 32.28
CA GLN A 225 4.94 27.97 32.17
C GLN A 225 3.48 27.53 32.44
N GLN A 226 3.20 26.23 32.59
CA GLN A 226 1.85 25.69 32.83
C GLN A 226 1.54 25.26 34.28
N VAL A 227 2.17 25.89 35.29
CA VAL A 227 1.88 25.60 36.72
C VAL A 227 1.45 26.86 37.50
N LYS A 228 1.11 27.96 36.82
CA LYS A 228 0.79 29.24 37.49
C LYS A 228 -0.58 29.84 37.23
N GLU A 229 -1.52 29.13 36.61
CA GLU A 229 -2.88 29.65 36.38
C GLU A 229 -4.02 28.71 36.83
N THR A 230 -3.76 27.85 37.82
CA THR A 230 -4.77 26.99 38.48
C THR A 230 -4.96 27.33 39.97
N SER A 231 -4.91 28.62 40.32
CA SER A 231 -5.11 29.11 41.71
C SER A 231 -6.17 30.20 41.86
N PHE A 232 -7.19 30.26 40.99
CA PHE A 232 -8.26 31.27 41.04
C PHE A 232 -9.68 30.71 41.30
N LEU A 233 -9.85 29.38 41.33
CA LEU A 233 -11.17 28.73 41.51
C LEU A 233 -11.41 28.16 42.92
N ARG A 234 -10.62 28.58 43.93
CA ARG A 234 -10.77 28.10 45.32
C ARG A 234 -11.33 29.12 46.32
N ASN A 235 -11.72 30.32 45.89
CA ASN A 235 -12.12 31.40 46.80
C ASN A 235 -13.47 32.06 46.47
N THR A 236 -14.51 31.24 46.22
CA THR A 236 -15.89 31.72 46.37
C THR A 236 -16.80 30.58 46.83
N ILE A 237 -17.55 30.83 47.90
CA ILE A 237 -18.71 30.07 48.40
C ILE A 237 -18.38 28.92 49.39
N ALA A 238 -18.11 29.31 50.64
CA ALA A 238 -18.38 28.49 51.82
C ALA A 238 -18.99 29.37 52.93
N GLU A 239 -20.31 29.20 53.08
CA GLU A 239 -21.10 29.27 54.31
C GLU A 239 -21.57 30.62 54.91
N CYS A 240 -22.80 30.52 55.41
CA CYS A 240 -23.73 31.55 55.84
C CYS A 240 -24.44 31.01 57.10
N GLN A 241 -24.55 31.78 58.20
CA GLN A 241 -25.61 31.55 59.22
C GLN A 241 -25.82 32.71 60.24
N ALA A 242 -27.03 33.32 60.16
CA ALA A 242 -28.07 33.67 61.16
C ALA A 242 -27.85 34.35 62.56
N CYS A 243 -28.64 35.45 62.75
CA CYS A 243 -29.63 35.81 63.81
C CYS A 243 -29.32 36.56 65.15
N GLY A 244 -30.19 37.57 65.46
CA GLY A 244 -30.68 37.91 66.82
C GLY A 244 -31.08 39.38 67.11
N ILE A 245 -32.39 39.71 67.32
CA ILE A 245 -32.86 40.98 67.96
C ILE A 245 -34.10 40.71 68.87
N LEU A 246 -34.16 41.41 70.02
CA LEU A 246 -35.11 41.27 71.15
C LEU A 246 -36.13 42.44 71.29
N LEU A 247 -37.35 42.07 71.75
CA LEU A 247 -38.29 42.66 72.75
C LEU A 247 -38.83 44.13 72.67
N SER A 248 -40.17 44.30 72.72
CA SER A 248 -40.94 44.78 73.90
C SER A 248 -42.45 45.07 73.60
N PRO A 249 -43.39 44.98 74.59
CA PRO A 249 -44.85 45.10 74.38
C PRO A 249 -45.55 46.31 75.06
N ARG A 250 -46.84 46.58 74.76
CA ARG A 250 -47.74 47.47 75.54
C ARG A 250 -49.17 46.92 75.70
N ILE A 251 -49.78 47.40 76.78
CA ILE A 251 -50.94 46.95 77.58
C ILE A 251 -52.30 47.51 77.10
N SER A 252 -53.42 46.80 77.35
CA SER A 252 -54.57 47.23 78.20
C SER A 252 -55.96 46.73 77.74
N MET A 253 -56.74 46.10 78.64
CA MET A 253 -58.04 46.57 79.19
C MET A 253 -58.88 45.45 79.87
N VAL A 254 -59.80 45.86 80.75
CA VAL A 254 -60.40 45.22 81.96
C VAL A 254 -61.85 44.71 81.65
N VAL A 255 -62.47 43.70 82.32
CA VAL A 255 -63.32 43.72 83.57
C VAL A 255 -63.80 42.27 83.88
N LYS A 256 -63.88 41.85 85.17
CA LYS A 256 -64.17 40.46 85.66
C LYS A 256 -65.63 40.20 86.10
N SER A 257 -66.11 38.97 85.84
CA SER A 257 -67.27 38.27 86.43
C SER A 257 -66.86 37.33 87.59
N LYS A 258 -67.82 36.71 88.29
CA LYS A 258 -67.62 35.91 89.52
C LYS A 258 -67.17 34.45 89.34
N CYS A 259 -67.15 33.93 88.11
CA CYS A 259 -66.15 32.93 87.69
C CYS A 259 -64.86 33.67 87.38
N THR A 260 -64.08 34.00 88.42
CA THR A 260 -62.82 34.72 88.23
C THR A 260 -61.78 33.79 87.59
N PRO A 261 -60.92 34.30 86.67
CA PRO A 261 -59.92 33.49 85.99
C PRO A 261 -59.09 32.64 86.95
N GLY A 262 -59.06 31.32 86.71
CA GLY A 262 -58.26 30.36 87.48
C GLY A 262 -58.98 29.60 88.60
N VAL A 263 -60.32 29.61 88.66
CA VAL A 263 -61.10 28.73 89.57
C VAL A 263 -61.27 27.32 88.98
N CYS A 264 -61.50 27.23 87.68
CA CYS A 264 -61.49 25.98 86.91
C CYS A 264 -60.38 26.04 85.86
N PHE A 265 -59.95 24.90 85.33
CA PHE A 265 -58.87 24.85 84.34
C PHE A 265 -59.10 25.77 83.13
N ARG A 266 -60.34 25.87 82.65
CA ARG A 266 -60.80 26.97 81.81
C ARG A 266 -62.03 27.65 82.40
N ASP A 267 -62.14 28.95 82.16
CA ASP A 267 -63.19 29.79 82.75
C ASP A 267 -64.60 29.43 82.26
N ASP A 268 -64.73 28.83 81.08
CA ASP A 268 -65.99 28.33 80.50
C ASP A 268 -66.45 26.99 81.09
N MET A 269 -65.61 26.32 81.89
CA MET A 269 -65.94 25.10 82.62
C MET A 269 -66.51 25.37 84.02
N CYS A 270 -66.54 26.64 84.42
CA CYS A 270 -67.03 27.08 85.73
C CYS A 270 -68.56 27.11 85.74
N ILE A 271 -69.16 26.23 86.54
CA ILE A 271 -70.61 26.16 86.75
C ILE A 271 -70.92 26.71 88.15
N GLU A 272 -71.66 27.82 88.21
CA GLU A 272 -72.12 28.39 89.48
C GLU A 272 -73.26 27.53 90.06
N THR A 273 -73.06 26.94 91.24
CA THR A 273 -74.07 26.17 91.97
C THR A 273 -74.37 26.82 93.33
N ASP A 274 -75.53 26.52 93.92
CA ASP A 274 -75.98 27.15 95.18
C ASP A 274 -75.06 26.91 96.39
N ASN A 275 -74.09 25.99 96.29
CA ASN A 275 -73.11 25.66 97.34
C ASN A 275 -71.65 26.02 96.97
N GLY A 276 -71.39 26.63 95.81
CA GLY A 276 -70.04 26.99 95.37
C GLY A 276 -69.83 26.84 93.86
N VAL A 277 -68.57 26.90 93.43
CA VAL A 277 -68.18 26.72 92.01
C VAL A 277 -67.75 25.27 91.78
N GLU A 278 -68.41 24.59 90.84
CA GLU A 278 -68.05 23.25 90.38
C GLU A 278 -67.50 23.32 88.95
N CYS A 279 -66.38 22.63 88.70
CA CYS A 279 -65.73 22.61 87.39
C CYS A 279 -66.19 21.40 86.58
N GLY A 280 -66.52 21.61 85.31
CA GLY A 280 -66.78 20.53 84.36
C GLY A 280 -65.57 19.60 84.18
N PRO A 281 -65.77 18.40 83.59
CA PRO A 281 -64.65 17.50 83.27
C PRO A 281 -63.63 18.20 82.38
N CYS A 282 -62.36 17.76 82.49
CA CYS A 282 -61.29 18.32 81.66
C CYS A 282 -61.63 18.25 80.17
N PRO A 283 -61.27 19.26 79.37
CA PRO A 283 -61.50 19.25 77.93
C PRO A 283 -60.79 18.06 77.28
N ASP A 284 -61.28 17.62 76.12
CA ASP A 284 -60.61 16.59 75.32
C ASP A 284 -59.14 16.99 75.10
N GLY A 285 -58.22 16.01 75.25
CA GLY A 285 -56.77 16.23 75.23
C GLY A 285 -56.14 16.53 76.59
N TYR A 286 -56.95 16.70 77.64
CA TYR A 286 -56.47 16.87 79.01
C TYR A 286 -57.04 15.81 79.96
N THR A 287 -56.32 15.54 81.04
CA THR A 287 -56.74 14.62 82.11
C THR A 287 -56.61 15.29 83.46
N GLY A 288 -57.55 15.03 84.38
CA GLY A 288 -57.56 15.68 85.68
C GLY A 288 -58.95 15.78 86.29
N ASP A 289 -59.08 16.61 87.31
CA ASP A 289 -60.29 16.76 88.14
C ASP A 289 -61.15 17.98 87.77
N GLY A 290 -60.86 18.64 86.64
CA GLY A 290 -61.55 19.85 86.17
C GLY A 290 -61.04 21.15 86.81
N TYR A 291 -60.37 21.06 87.96
CA TYR A 291 -59.67 22.18 88.61
C TYR A 291 -58.22 22.26 88.15
N SER A 292 -57.53 21.11 88.07
CA SER A 292 -56.20 20.93 87.50
C SER A 292 -56.28 19.89 86.39
N CYS A 293 -56.04 20.32 85.15
CA CYS A 293 -56.00 19.44 84.01
C CYS A 293 -54.59 19.46 83.42
N ASP A 294 -53.96 18.29 83.37
CA ASP A 294 -52.66 18.07 82.74
C ASP A 294 -52.87 17.60 81.31
N ASP A 295 -51.98 18.04 80.42
CA ASP A 295 -52.00 17.66 79.02
C ASP A 295 -51.73 16.16 78.85
N VAL A 296 -52.51 15.49 78.00
CA VAL A 296 -52.34 14.07 77.72
C VAL A 296 -51.41 13.93 76.52
N ASP A 297 -50.27 13.28 76.71
CA ASP A 297 -49.34 13.02 75.61
C ASP A 297 -49.86 11.92 74.67
N GLU A 298 -50.63 12.31 73.65
CA GLU A 298 -51.21 11.36 72.72
C GLU A 298 -50.19 10.72 71.76
N CYS A 299 -48.98 11.28 71.65
CA CYS A 299 -47.91 10.72 70.83
C CYS A 299 -47.42 9.35 71.34
N GLN A 300 -47.66 9.02 72.60
CA GLN A 300 -47.34 7.70 73.17
C GLN A 300 -48.10 6.55 72.49
N PHE A 301 -49.19 6.84 71.79
CA PHE A 301 -50.01 5.86 71.08
C PHE A 301 -49.59 5.66 69.61
N ASN A 302 -48.49 6.27 69.16
CA ASN A 302 -47.95 6.20 67.80
C ASN A 302 -48.98 6.47 66.69
N PRO A 303 -49.64 7.65 66.70
CA PRO A 303 -50.62 8.00 65.68
C PRO A 303 -49.99 8.38 64.32
N CYS A 304 -48.69 8.71 64.28
CA CYS A 304 -47.99 9.13 63.06
C CYS A 304 -47.40 7.96 62.27
N PHE A 305 -47.14 8.18 60.99
CA PHE A 305 -46.52 7.17 60.12
C PHE A 305 -45.11 6.83 60.62
N PRO A 306 -44.64 5.58 60.51
CA PRO A 306 -43.30 5.20 60.97
C PRO A 306 -42.21 6.12 60.38
N GLY A 307 -41.40 6.74 61.24
CA GLY A 307 -40.36 7.69 60.83
C GLY A 307 -40.81 9.16 60.76
N VAL A 308 -42.10 9.45 60.89
CA VAL A 308 -42.63 10.81 61.03
C VAL A 308 -42.65 11.23 62.50
N ARG A 309 -42.19 12.45 62.76
CA ARG A 309 -42.18 13.01 64.11
C ARG A 309 -43.59 13.36 64.57
N CYS A 310 -43.99 12.81 65.72
CA CYS A 310 -45.19 13.22 66.43
C CYS A 310 -44.86 14.39 67.36
N VAL A 311 -45.68 15.43 67.34
CA VAL A 311 -45.56 16.59 68.23
C VAL A 311 -46.79 16.63 69.13
N ASN A 312 -46.57 16.42 70.43
CA ASN A 312 -47.60 16.59 71.43
C ASN A 312 -47.94 18.09 71.60
N MET A 313 -49.21 18.41 71.68
CA MET A 313 -49.76 19.76 71.74
C MET A 313 -50.70 19.87 72.94
N ALA A 314 -50.82 21.06 73.52
CA ALA A 314 -51.80 21.28 74.58
C ALA A 314 -52.93 22.19 74.07
N PRO A 315 -54.10 21.67 73.64
CA PRO A 315 -54.52 20.25 73.58
C PRO A 315 -54.15 19.50 72.29
N GLY A 316 -53.97 18.18 72.40
CA GLY A 316 -53.96 17.22 71.30
C GLY A 316 -52.58 16.86 70.75
N PHE A 317 -52.53 16.34 69.54
CA PHE A 317 -51.27 16.06 68.87
C PHE A 317 -51.35 16.42 67.39
N ARG A 318 -50.18 16.61 66.79
CA ARG A 318 -50.06 16.63 65.34
C ARG A 318 -48.90 15.78 64.87
N CYS A 319 -49.11 15.14 63.74
CA CYS A 319 -48.05 14.53 62.97
C CYS A 319 -47.47 15.56 62.00
N GLU A 320 -46.16 15.52 61.83
CA GLU A 320 -45.52 16.28 60.77
C GLU A 320 -45.84 15.69 59.39
N ALA A 321 -45.38 16.34 58.32
CA ALA A 321 -45.61 15.87 56.96
C ALA A 321 -45.00 14.47 56.74
N CYS A 322 -45.53 13.75 55.74
CA CYS A 322 -44.95 12.48 55.33
C CYS A 322 -43.47 12.64 54.94
N PRO A 323 -42.64 11.59 55.11
CA PRO A 323 -41.25 11.63 54.71
C PRO A 323 -41.09 11.95 53.22
N LEU A 324 -39.91 12.43 52.82
CA LEU A 324 -39.58 12.61 51.40
C LEU A 324 -39.82 11.31 50.63
N GLY A 325 -40.42 11.40 49.44
CA GLY A 325 -40.84 10.24 48.63
C GLY A 325 -42.25 9.70 48.95
N PHE A 326 -42.93 10.23 49.97
CA PHE A 326 -44.30 9.84 50.30
C PHE A 326 -45.24 11.05 50.34
N THR A 327 -46.50 10.81 50.00
CA THR A 327 -47.57 11.81 50.08
C THR A 327 -48.68 11.32 50.99
N GLY A 328 -49.27 12.22 51.76
CA GLY A 328 -50.33 11.89 52.69
C GLY A 328 -50.86 13.13 53.36
N LYS A 329 -52.09 13.03 53.87
CA LYS A 329 -52.71 14.16 54.57
C LYS A 329 -52.05 14.32 55.96
N PRO A 330 -51.80 15.57 56.42
CA PRO A 330 -51.37 15.80 57.79
C PRO A 330 -52.46 15.32 58.75
N LEU A 331 -52.06 14.65 59.82
CA LEU A 331 -52.97 14.17 60.86
C LEU A 331 -52.80 15.03 62.10
N GLU A 332 -53.88 15.69 62.52
CA GLU A 332 -53.98 16.39 63.79
C GLU A 332 -55.30 15.97 64.47
N GLY A 333 -55.27 15.88 65.80
CA GLY A 333 -56.42 15.40 66.55
C GLY A 333 -56.24 15.64 68.04
N VAL A 334 -57.34 15.54 68.77
CA VAL A 334 -57.38 15.81 70.20
C VAL A 334 -57.95 14.59 70.91
N GLY A 335 -57.28 14.14 71.97
CA GLY A 335 -57.73 13.02 72.80
C GLY A 335 -57.22 11.64 72.38
N VAL A 336 -57.09 10.76 73.38
CA VAL A 336 -56.50 9.42 73.25
C VAL A 336 -57.25 8.51 72.28
N THR A 337 -58.59 8.57 72.27
CA THR A 337 -59.43 7.74 71.38
C THR A 337 -59.20 8.09 69.92
N TYR A 338 -58.96 9.36 69.60
CA TYR A 338 -58.66 9.80 68.25
C TYR A 338 -57.27 9.30 67.82
N ALA A 339 -56.25 9.45 68.68
CA ALA A 339 -54.89 8.99 68.42
C ALA A 339 -54.76 7.47 68.20
N GLN A 340 -55.62 6.67 68.85
CA GLN A 340 -55.62 5.21 68.68
C GLN A 340 -56.34 4.73 67.41
N THR A 341 -57.34 5.48 66.94
CA THR A 341 -58.23 5.06 65.84
C THR A 341 -57.83 5.64 64.49
N HIS A 342 -57.16 6.80 64.48
CA HIS A 342 -56.74 7.50 63.28
C HIS A 342 -55.22 7.51 63.22
N LYS A 343 -54.65 6.75 62.28
CA LYS A 343 -53.22 6.74 62.01
C LYS A 343 -52.92 7.47 60.72
N GLN A 344 -51.81 8.19 60.69
CA GLN A 344 -51.34 8.86 59.48
C GLN A 344 -50.94 7.80 58.46
N VAL A 345 -51.52 7.91 57.27
CA VAL A 345 -51.20 7.07 56.11
C VAL A 345 -50.38 7.92 55.13
N CYS A 346 -49.21 7.41 54.78
CA CYS A 346 -48.33 7.98 53.77
C CYS A 346 -48.21 6.98 52.64
N ASP A 347 -48.70 7.37 51.46
CA ASP A 347 -48.63 6.58 50.25
C ASP A 347 -47.36 6.94 49.47
N ASP A 348 -46.75 5.93 48.86
CA ASP A 348 -45.59 6.09 48.00
C ASP A 348 -45.89 7.02 46.81
N ILE A 349 -45.01 7.97 46.54
CA ILE A 349 -45.12 8.83 45.35
C ILE A 349 -44.46 8.07 44.20
N ASP A 350 -45.23 7.70 43.18
CA ASP A 350 -44.66 7.16 41.96
C ASP A 350 -44.09 8.29 41.08
N GLU A 351 -42.81 8.61 41.27
CA GLU A 351 -42.16 9.72 40.55
C GLU A 351 -42.09 9.46 39.03
N CYS A 352 -42.08 8.20 38.62
CA CYS A 352 -42.04 7.79 37.21
C CYS A 352 -43.33 8.14 36.44
N LYS A 353 -44.46 8.33 37.14
CA LYS A 353 -45.74 8.77 36.53
C LYS A 353 -45.86 10.28 36.34
N GLY A 354 -44.86 11.06 36.79
CA GLY A 354 -44.81 12.50 36.62
C GLY A 354 -44.55 12.95 35.17
N PRO A 355 -44.74 14.24 34.86
CA PRO A 355 -44.59 14.80 33.51
C PRO A 355 -43.15 14.77 32.95
N ASP A 356 -42.16 14.43 33.78
CA ASP A 356 -40.73 14.44 33.42
C ASP A 356 -40.04 13.08 33.70
N ASN A 357 -40.78 11.96 33.69
CA ASN A 357 -40.23 10.61 33.92
C ASN A 357 -39.40 10.52 35.23
N GLY A 358 -39.87 11.15 36.30
CA GLY A 358 -39.16 11.26 37.58
C GLY A 358 -37.95 12.20 37.58
N GLY A 359 -37.63 12.90 36.49
CA GLY A 359 -36.37 13.62 36.29
C GLY A 359 -35.27 12.74 35.67
N CYS A 360 -35.60 11.50 35.29
CA CYS A 360 -34.69 10.64 34.53
C CYS A 360 -34.57 11.14 33.09
N THR A 361 -33.38 10.96 32.51
CA THR A 361 -33.08 11.31 31.12
C THR A 361 -34.17 10.84 30.15
N THR A 362 -34.55 11.68 29.19
CA THR A 362 -35.55 11.36 28.17
C THR A 362 -35.17 10.08 27.43
N ASN A 363 -36.11 9.16 27.21
CA ASN A 363 -35.88 7.81 26.66
C ASN A 363 -35.09 6.85 27.57
N SER A 364 -34.94 7.13 28.87
CA SER A 364 -34.49 6.14 29.86
C SER A 364 -35.64 5.46 30.62
N ILE A 365 -35.37 4.30 31.20
CA ILE A 365 -36.34 3.53 31.98
C ILE A 365 -36.35 4.07 33.43
N CYS A 366 -37.50 4.55 33.92
CA CYS A 366 -37.68 4.90 35.33
C CYS A 366 -38.31 3.71 36.07
N VAL A 367 -37.72 3.31 37.20
CA VAL A 367 -38.22 2.23 38.06
C VAL A 367 -38.59 2.82 39.42
N ASN A 368 -39.89 2.83 39.73
CA ASN A 368 -40.38 3.30 41.02
C ASN A 368 -40.05 2.29 42.14
N SER A 369 -39.63 2.78 43.30
CA SER A 369 -39.35 2.00 44.50
C SER A 369 -40.06 2.60 45.71
N VAL A 370 -40.25 1.85 46.79
CA VAL A 370 -40.99 2.39 47.94
C VAL A 370 -40.19 3.50 48.62
N GLY A 371 -40.67 4.74 48.52
CA GLY A 371 -40.08 5.97 49.05
C GLY A 371 -39.02 6.62 48.15
N SER A 372 -38.81 6.14 46.92
CA SER A 372 -37.79 6.66 45.99
C SER A 372 -37.96 6.10 44.57
N TYR A 373 -37.12 6.49 43.61
CA TYR A 373 -37.10 5.91 42.26
C TYR A 373 -35.65 5.75 41.78
N GLN A 374 -35.46 4.90 40.78
CA GLN A 374 -34.17 4.69 40.13
C GLN A 374 -34.29 4.88 38.62
N CYS A 375 -33.37 5.69 38.07
CA CYS A 375 -33.22 5.84 36.64
C CYS A 375 -32.32 4.73 36.10
N GLY A 376 -32.89 3.85 35.29
CA GLY A 376 -32.22 2.74 34.64
C GLY A 376 -31.62 3.10 33.27
N ARG A 377 -31.28 2.04 32.52
CA ARG A 377 -30.72 2.13 31.16
C ARG A 377 -31.66 2.84 30.17
N CYS A 378 -31.11 3.23 29.04
CA CYS A 378 -31.90 3.70 27.91
C CYS A 378 -32.91 2.64 27.44
N LYS A 379 -34.06 3.09 26.94
CA LYS A 379 -35.06 2.22 26.31
C LYS A 379 -34.48 1.60 25.05
N THR A 380 -35.01 0.46 24.64
CA THR A 380 -34.58 -0.26 23.42
C THR A 380 -34.57 0.67 22.20
N GLY A 381 -33.49 0.65 21.41
CA GLY A 381 -33.25 1.56 20.28
C GLY A 381 -32.63 2.91 20.66
N PHE A 382 -32.19 3.08 21.91
CA PHE A 382 -31.45 4.23 22.39
C PHE A 382 -30.22 3.81 23.21
N THR A 383 -29.09 4.48 23.00
CA THR A 383 -27.83 4.28 23.70
C THR A 383 -27.44 5.54 24.48
N GLY A 384 -26.77 5.37 25.62
CA GLY A 384 -26.29 6.48 26.44
C GLY A 384 -26.50 6.24 27.93
N ASP A 385 -26.38 7.31 28.71
CA ASP A 385 -26.47 7.28 30.16
C ASP A 385 -27.32 8.46 30.68
N GLN A 386 -27.41 8.57 32.01
CA GLN A 386 -28.17 9.64 32.67
C GLN A 386 -27.49 11.02 32.61
N ILE A 387 -26.24 11.11 32.12
CA ILE A 387 -25.42 12.34 32.12
C ILE A 387 -25.36 12.96 30.71
N ARG A 388 -25.05 12.13 29.72
CA ARG A 388 -24.92 12.45 28.29
C ARG A 388 -26.25 12.41 27.55
N GLY A 389 -27.27 11.78 28.13
CA GLY A 389 -28.58 11.62 27.53
C GLY A 389 -28.70 10.34 26.69
N CYS A 390 -29.92 9.80 26.56
CA CYS A 390 -30.20 8.66 25.68
C CYS A 390 -30.42 9.15 24.25
N LYS A 391 -29.52 8.79 23.34
CA LYS A 391 -29.59 9.10 21.90
C LYS A 391 -30.06 7.86 21.12
N PRO A 392 -30.68 8.02 19.94
CA PRO A 392 -31.04 6.88 19.10
C PRO A 392 -29.82 6.02 18.81
N GLU A 393 -29.99 4.71 18.94
CA GLU A 393 -29.01 3.70 18.54
C GLU A 393 -28.87 3.73 17.02
N LYS A 394 -27.64 3.85 16.52
CA LYS A 394 -27.33 3.78 15.09
C LYS A 394 -27.12 2.32 14.72
N SER A 395 -27.64 1.89 13.58
CA SER A 395 -27.49 0.51 13.08
C SER A 395 -27.71 0.47 11.58
N CYS A 396 -27.03 -0.41 10.84
CA CYS A 396 -27.26 -0.58 9.41
C CYS A 396 -28.54 -1.39 9.11
N GLY A 397 -29.01 -2.20 10.06
CA GLY A 397 -30.18 -3.09 9.87
C GLY A 397 -31.55 -2.41 9.69
N ASN A 398 -31.70 -1.13 10.04
CA ASN A 398 -32.98 -0.40 9.94
C ASN A 398 -32.81 0.97 9.26
N ARG A 399 -33.61 1.24 8.22
CA ARG A 399 -33.57 2.51 7.46
C ARG A 399 -33.84 3.78 8.28
N LEU A 400 -34.50 3.65 9.44
CA LEU A 400 -34.75 4.76 10.38
C LEU A 400 -33.59 5.01 11.35
N GLN A 401 -32.70 4.04 11.52
CA GLN A 401 -31.54 4.06 12.42
C GLN A 401 -30.21 4.16 11.65
N ASN A 402 -30.24 3.90 10.34
CA ASN A 402 -29.12 4.05 9.44
C ASN A 402 -28.74 5.54 9.32
N PRO A 403 -27.52 5.93 9.73
CA PRO A 403 -27.09 7.33 9.74
C PRO A 403 -26.60 7.82 8.38
N CYS A 404 -26.43 6.94 7.38
CA CYS A 404 -25.82 7.23 6.09
C CYS A 404 -26.79 7.90 5.10
N ASP A 405 -26.22 8.54 4.07
CA ASP A 405 -26.99 9.08 2.95
C ASP A 405 -27.78 7.96 2.23
N PRO A 406 -28.96 8.24 1.65
CA PRO A 406 -29.71 7.24 0.87
C PRO A 406 -28.93 6.62 -0.30
N ASN A 407 -27.91 7.30 -0.82
CA ASN A 407 -27.03 6.81 -1.87
C ASN A 407 -25.71 6.25 -1.32
N ALA A 408 -25.58 6.07 0.00
CA ALA A 408 -24.43 5.47 0.64
C ALA A 408 -24.72 4.06 1.14
N GLN A 409 -23.69 3.23 1.11
CA GLN A 409 -23.65 1.96 1.81
C GLN A 409 -23.27 2.18 3.27
N CYS A 410 -24.00 1.51 4.16
CA CYS A 410 -23.74 1.48 5.58
C CYS A 410 -22.91 0.22 5.87
N ILE A 411 -21.75 0.39 6.47
CA ILE A 411 -20.80 -0.67 6.79
C ILE A 411 -20.67 -0.68 8.31
N GLU A 412 -20.90 -1.85 8.91
CA GLU A 412 -20.64 -2.09 10.34
C GLU A 412 -19.21 -2.64 10.43
N GLU A 413 -18.34 -1.92 11.14
CA GLU A 413 -16.93 -2.27 11.31
C GLU A 413 -16.74 -3.34 12.40
N ARG A 414 -15.54 -3.93 12.49
CA ARG A 414 -15.20 -4.98 13.48
C ARG A 414 -15.42 -4.48 14.93
N ASP A 415 -15.12 -3.22 15.21
CA ASP A 415 -15.31 -2.56 16.52
C ASP A 415 -16.78 -2.20 16.85
N GLY A 416 -17.72 -2.54 15.95
CA GLY A 416 -19.14 -2.21 16.07
C GLY A 416 -19.48 -0.75 15.75
N THR A 417 -18.52 0.05 15.29
CA THR A 417 -18.80 1.38 14.75
C THR A 417 -19.41 1.30 13.35
N ILE A 418 -20.01 2.42 12.92
CA ILE A 418 -20.68 2.51 11.63
C ILE A 418 -19.97 3.53 10.77
N THR A 419 -19.57 3.07 9.59
CA THR A 419 -19.05 3.92 8.53
C THR A 419 -20.02 3.96 7.37
N CYS A 420 -19.96 5.06 6.63
CA CYS A 420 -20.79 5.30 5.48
C CYS A 420 -19.87 5.54 4.30
N GLN A 421 -20.12 4.86 3.19
CA GLN A 421 -19.39 5.03 1.95
C GLN A 421 -20.38 5.35 0.84
N CYS A 422 -20.16 6.42 0.07
CA CYS A 422 -21.03 6.72 -1.06
C CYS A 422 -20.97 5.56 -2.08
N GLY A 423 -22.14 5.19 -2.62
CA GLY A 423 -22.22 4.16 -3.65
C GLY A 423 -21.67 4.66 -5.00
N ILE A 424 -21.42 3.74 -5.92
CA ILE A 424 -20.86 4.03 -7.24
C ILE A 424 -21.73 5.06 -8.00
N GLY A 425 -21.08 6.05 -8.62
CA GLY A 425 -21.73 7.22 -9.25
C GLY A 425 -22.10 8.33 -8.26
N TRP A 426 -21.64 8.22 -7.00
CA TRP A 426 -21.79 9.24 -5.97
C TRP A 426 -20.49 9.41 -5.17
N ALA A 427 -20.22 10.64 -4.77
CA ALA A 427 -19.03 11.01 -4.01
C ALA A 427 -19.37 11.86 -2.79
N GLY A 428 -18.48 11.87 -1.79
CA GLY A 428 -18.66 12.59 -0.53
C GLY A 428 -18.10 11.83 0.67
N ASN A 429 -18.62 12.12 1.86
CA ASN A 429 -18.17 11.49 3.10
C ASN A 429 -19.08 10.36 3.59
N GLY A 430 -19.98 9.86 2.71
CA GLY A 430 -20.96 8.82 3.00
C GLY A 430 -22.19 9.26 3.80
N TYR A 431 -22.06 10.29 4.64
CA TYR A 431 -23.21 10.91 5.32
C TYR A 431 -23.93 11.93 4.43
N LEU A 432 -23.20 12.51 3.48
CA LEU A 432 -23.69 13.34 2.42
C LEU A 432 -23.04 12.87 1.12
N CYS A 433 -23.85 12.44 0.17
CA CYS A 433 -23.39 12.00 -1.13
C CYS A 433 -23.96 12.90 -2.23
N GLY A 434 -23.08 13.38 -3.10
CA GLY A 434 -23.38 14.14 -4.32
C GLY A 434 -23.20 13.25 -5.54
N LYS A 435 -23.79 13.65 -6.66
CA LYS A 435 -23.58 12.96 -7.93
C LYS A 435 -22.11 13.11 -8.33
N ASP A 436 -21.55 12.01 -8.83
CA ASP A 436 -20.19 11.91 -9.34
C ASP A 436 -20.31 11.32 -10.75
N THR A 437 -20.12 12.16 -11.77
CA THR A 437 -20.44 11.83 -13.17
C THR A 437 -19.37 10.98 -13.82
N ASP A 438 -18.10 11.24 -13.53
CA ASP A 438 -16.95 10.57 -14.10
C ASP A 438 -16.31 9.54 -13.14
N ILE A 439 -16.86 9.39 -11.93
CA ILE A 439 -16.61 8.30 -10.97
C ILE A 439 -15.17 8.32 -10.43
N ASP A 440 -14.60 9.50 -10.24
CA ASP A 440 -13.24 9.65 -9.71
C ASP A 440 -13.19 9.83 -8.18
N GLY A 441 -14.36 9.93 -7.53
CA GLY A 441 -14.49 10.09 -6.09
C GLY A 441 -14.72 11.52 -5.62
N TYR A 442 -14.86 12.48 -6.53
CA TYR A 442 -15.25 13.86 -6.23
C TYR A 442 -16.63 14.20 -6.81
N PRO A 443 -17.49 14.95 -6.07
CA PRO A 443 -18.82 15.28 -6.55
C PRO A 443 -18.81 16.44 -7.55
N ASP A 444 -19.71 16.37 -8.55
CA ASP A 444 -19.94 17.40 -9.58
C ASP A 444 -20.14 18.81 -8.99
N GLU A 445 -20.69 18.87 -7.76
CA GLU A 445 -21.02 20.09 -7.03
C GLU A 445 -20.57 20.01 -5.58
N LYS A 446 -20.11 21.14 -5.04
CA LYS A 446 -19.60 21.23 -3.67
C LYS A 446 -20.67 20.83 -2.64
N LEU A 447 -20.33 19.86 -1.79
CA LEU A 447 -21.19 19.41 -0.70
C LEU A 447 -20.96 20.21 0.59
N ARG A 448 -21.94 20.18 1.50
CA ARG A 448 -21.91 20.92 2.77
C ARG A 448 -21.20 20.15 3.89
N CYS A 449 -20.04 19.59 3.59
CA CYS A 449 -19.13 18.93 4.53
C CYS A 449 -17.75 19.58 4.48
N ARG A 450 -16.93 19.30 5.50
CA ARG A 450 -15.55 19.80 5.59
C ARG A 450 -14.53 18.86 4.97
N ASP A 451 -14.90 17.60 4.78
CA ASP A 451 -14.03 16.56 4.24
C ASP A 451 -13.54 16.92 2.82
N PRO A 452 -12.30 16.56 2.44
CA PRO A 452 -11.76 16.84 1.11
C PRO A 452 -12.61 16.25 -0.02
N THR A 453 -13.15 15.05 0.17
CA THR A 453 -14.04 14.35 -0.79
C THR A 453 -15.39 15.05 -1.00
N CYS A 454 -15.68 16.12 -0.26
CA CYS A 454 -16.86 16.95 -0.44
C CYS A 454 -16.61 18.22 -1.26
N ARG A 455 -15.37 18.46 -1.70
CA ARG A 455 -15.03 19.56 -2.59
C ARG A 455 -15.68 19.32 -3.95
N LYS A 456 -15.89 20.42 -4.69
CA LYS A 456 -16.36 20.29 -6.06
C LYS A 456 -15.21 19.73 -6.88
N ASP A 457 -15.51 18.74 -7.70
CA ASP A 457 -14.62 18.28 -8.74
C ASP A 457 -14.24 19.43 -9.70
N ASN A 458 -12.94 19.59 -9.91
CA ASN A 458 -12.36 20.58 -10.81
C ASN A 458 -12.36 20.15 -12.29
N CYS A 459 -12.74 18.90 -12.63
CA CYS A 459 -12.88 18.42 -14.01
C CYS A 459 -14.16 17.68 -14.41
N VAL A 460 -15.11 17.30 -13.56
CA VAL A 460 -16.54 16.90 -13.77
C VAL A 460 -16.86 15.79 -14.80
N THR A 461 -16.14 15.68 -15.90
CA THR A 461 -16.37 14.73 -17.00
C THR A 461 -15.12 13.97 -17.41
N VAL A 462 -13.96 14.32 -16.84
CA VAL A 462 -12.67 13.70 -17.11
C VAL A 462 -12.15 13.25 -15.74
N PRO A 463 -12.10 11.94 -15.48
CA PRO A 463 -11.64 11.43 -14.20
C PRO A 463 -10.24 11.94 -13.89
N ASN A 464 -10.08 12.61 -12.76
CA ASN A 464 -8.79 13.08 -12.26
C ASN A 464 -8.79 13.02 -10.73
N SER A 465 -8.80 11.80 -10.21
CA SER A 465 -8.99 11.50 -8.79
C SER A 465 -7.95 12.13 -7.84
N GLY A 466 -6.83 12.66 -8.36
CA GLY A 466 -5.88 13.46 -7.59
C GLY A 466 -6.24 14.94 -7.46
N GLN A 467 -7.14 15.44 -8.31
CA GLN A 467 -7.59 16.83 -8.43
C GLN A 467 -6.43 17.83 -8.55
N GLU A 468 -5.33 17.43 -9.20
CA GLU A 468 -4.21 18.30 -9.49
C GLU A 468 -4.66 19.54 -10.29
N ASP A 469 -4.12 20.71 -9.93
CA ASP A 469 -4.48 22.05 -10.41
C ASP A 469 -3.24 22.95 -10.23
N ALA A 470 -2.37 22.96 -11.24
CA ALA A 470 -1.02 23.50 -11.15
C ALA A 470 -1.00 25.04 -10.99
N ASP A 471 -1.91 25.76 -11.65
CA ASP A 471 -2.01 27.22 -11.59
C ASP A 471 -3.00 27.73 -10.51
N GLY A 472 -3.85 26.86 -9.98
CA GLY A 472 -4.82 27.17 -8.94
C GLY A 472 -6.01 27.99 -9.45
N ASP A 473 -6.33 27.96 -10.75
CA ASP A 473 -7.48 28.67 -11.33
C ASP A 473 -8.83 28.01 -10.99
N GLY A 474 -8.79 26.77 -10.49
CA GLY A 474 -9.94 25.98 -10.07
C GLY A 474 -10.50 25.03 -11.13
N LYS A 475 -9.86 24.87 -12.29
CA LYS A 475 -10.02 23.68 -13.13
C LYS A 475 -8.80 22.78 -12.97
N GLY A 476 -8.99 21.47 -13.10
CA GLY A 476 -7.90 20.53 -12.95
C GLY A 476 -7.04 20.41 -14.20
N ASP A 477 -5.80 19.96 -14.01
CA ASP A 477 -4.80 19.79 -15.06
C ASP A 477 -5.30 18.88 -16.21
N ALA A 478 -6.13 17.88 -15.88
CA ALA A 478 -6.69 16.92 -16.84
C ALA A 478 -7.67 17.53 -17.85
N CYS A 479 -8.24 18.70 -17.55
CA CYS A 479 -9.23 19.36 -18.40
C CYS A 479 -8.94 20.86 -18.65
N ASP A 480 -7.84 21.40 -18.13
CA ASP A 480 -7.40 22.75 -18.44
C ASP A 480 -6.58 22.76 -19.75
N PRO A 481 -6.93 23.61 -20.74
CA PRO A 481 -6.13 23.77 -21.96
C PRO A 481 -4.74 24.42 -21.78
N ASP A 482 -4.49 25.06 -20.63
CA ASP A 482 -3.27 25.80 -20.25
C ASP A 482 -3.05 25.58 -18.73
N ALA A 483 -2.59 24.37 -18.37
CA ALA A 483 -2.65 23.87 -16.99
C ALA A 483 -1.77 24.67 -16.01
N ASP A 484 -0.69 25.29 -16.50
CA ASP A 484 0.21 26.11 -15.68
C ASP A 484 -0.05 27.63 -15.78
N GLY A 485 -0.97 28.04 -16.66
CA GLY A 485 -1.45 29.41 -16.80
C GLY A 485 -0.41 30.38 -17.36
N ASP A 486 0.59 29.90 -18.09
CA ASP A 486 1.67 30.72 -18.65
C ASP A 486 1.29 31.41 -19.99
N GLY A 487 0.16 30.99 -20.57
CA GLY A 487 -0.41 31.51 -21.81
C GLY A 487 -0.05 30.70 -23.06
N ILE A 488 0.63 29.55 -22.90
CA ILE A 488 0.94 28.57 -23.93
C ILE A 488 0.03 27.35 -23.72
N LEU A 489 -0.56 26.85 -24.80
CA LEU A 489 -1.46 25.69 -24.68
C LEU A 489 -0.64 24.42 -24.45
N ASN A 490 -1.14 23.48 -23.63
CA ASN A 490 -0.44 22.25 -23.25
C ASN A 490 0.18 21.50 -24.45
N GLU A 491 -0.53 21.38 -25.58
CA GLU A 491 -0.04 20.69 -26.80
C GLU A 491 1.16 21.37 -27.48
N GLN A 492 1.40 22.65 -27.17
CA GLN A 492 2.50 23.47 -27.71
C GLN A 492 3.54 23.80 -26.63
N ASP A 493 3.31 23.35 -25.41
CA ASP A 493 4.12 23.65 -24.25
C ASP A 493 5.07 22.48 -23.95
N ASN A 494 6.37 22.75 -23.91
CA ASN A 494 7.36 21.76 -23.51
C ASN A 494 7.50 21.58 -21.99
N CYS A 495 6.78 22.36 -21.17
CA CYS A 495 6.64 22.20 -19.73
C CYS A 495 5.22 22.54 -19.28
N TRP A 496 4.23 21.84 -19.80
CA TRP A 496 2.79 22.13 -19.58
C TRP A 496 2.29 22.18 -18.12
N LEU A 497 3.09 21.75 -17.12
CA LEU A 497 2.78 21.85 -15.68
C LEU A 497 3.66 22.86 -14.93
N THR A 498 4.57 23.55 -15.61
CA THR A 498 5.56 24.45 -14.98
C THR A 498 5.78 25.70 -15.83
N PRO A 499 5.34 26.89 -15.36
CA PRO A 499 5.27 28.09 -16.19
C PRO A 499 6.61 28.48 -16.82
N ASN A 500 6.69 28.49 -18.14
CA ASN A 500 7.93 28.72 -18.88
C ASN A 500 7.77 29.42 -20.24
N ILE A 501 7.11 30.59 -20.27
CA ILE A 501 6.87 31.50 -21.42
C ILE A 501 8.00 31.58 -22.47
N ASN A 502 9.27 31.39 -22.10
CA ASN A 502 10.40 31.42 -23.02
C ASN A 502 10.59 30.14 -23.86
N GLN A 503 9.96 29.02 -23.50
CA GLN A 503 10.01 27.69 -24.13
C GLN A 503 11.44 27.24 -24.43
N ARG A 504 12.38 27.62 -23.57
CA ARG A 504 13.79 27.27 -23.76
C ARG A 504 13.96 25.77 -23.52
N ASN A 505 14.61 25.10 -24.46
CA ASN A 505 15.00 23.70 -24.36
C ASN A 505 16.44 23.57 -24.92
N SER A 506 17.37 23.17 -24.07
CA SER A 506 18.82 23.23 -24.31
C SER A 506 19.39 21.99 -25.02
N ASP A 507 18.85 20.79 -24.79
CA ASP A 507 19.24 19.52 -25.45
C ASP A 507 18.26 19.06 -26.54
N LYS A 508 17.05 19.64 -26.57
CA LYS A 508 15.97 19.46 -27.56
C LYS A 508 15.25 18.13 -27.45
N ASP A 509 15.14 17.60 -26.25
CA ASP A 509 14.23 16.50 -25.96
C ASP A 509 12.76 16.99 -25.94
N SER A 510 11.83 16.23 -25.34
CA SER A 510 10.43 16.65 -25.21
C SER A 510 10.17 17.69 -24.11
N HIS A 511 11.10 17.92 -23.19
CA HIS A 511 10.90 18.72 -21.98
C HIS A 511 11.67 20.04 -22.04
N GLY A 512 11.10 21.13 -21.53
CA GLY A 512 11.79 22.43 -21.48
C GLY A 512 12.76 22.54 -20.30
N ASP A 513 13.74 23.44 -20.38
CA ASP A 513 14.73 23.75 -19.31
C ASP A 513 14.09 24.00 -17.92
N ALA A 514 12.79 24.32 -17.87
CA ALA A 514 12.08 24.67 -16.65
C ALA A 514 11.56 23.45 -15.86
N CYS A 515 11.28 22.34 -16.55
CA CYS A 515 10.74 21.11 -16.00
C CYS A 515 11.64 19.89 -16.26
N ASP A 516 12.69 20.07 -17.05
CA ASP A 516 13.67 19.03 -17.36
C ASP A 516 14.66 18.83 -16.19
N ASN A 517 14.62 17.63 -15.59
CA ASN A 517 15.52 17.22 -14.51
C ASN A 517 16.95 16.93 -15.00
N CYS A 518 17.21 16.96 -16.32
CA CYS A 518 18.50 16.81 -16.95
C CYS A 518 18.74 17.76 -18.14
N ILE A 519 18.55 19.07 -17.94
CA ILE A 519 18.72 20.25 -18.86
C ILE A 519 19.73 20.16 -20.04
N ARG A 520 20.75 19.30 -20.01
CA ARG A 520 21.79 19.17 -21.05
C ARG A 520 21.88 17.78 -21.66
N VAL A 521 21.08 16.83 -21.23
CA VAL A 521 21.14 15.42 -21.59
C VAL A 521 19.73 14.96 -21.92
N ASP A 522 19.49 14.64 -23.19
CA ASP A 522 18.21 14.12 -23.69
C ASP A 522 17.73 12.91 -22.87
N ASN A 523 16.65 13.11 -22.11
CA ASN A 523 16.00 12.08 -21.29
C ASN A 523 14.46 12.28 -21.28
N PRO A 524 13.77 11.95 -22.39
CA PRO A 524 12.32 12.13 -22.51
C PRO A 524 11.48 11.43 -21.43
N ASP A 525 12.01 10.39 -20.78
CA ASP A 525 11.37 9.62 -19.71
C ASP A 525 11.43 10.31 -18.35
N GLN A 526 12.29 11.32 -18.18
CA GLN A 526 12.46 12.10 -16.95
C GLN A 526 12.61 11.24 -15.68
N ARG A 527 13.12 10.02 -15.82
CA ARG A 527 13.27 9.08 -14.70
C ARG A 527 14.25 9.66 -13.68
N ASP A 528 13.86 9.58 -12.41
CA ASP A 528 14.61 10.04 -11.24
C ASP A 528 14.40 8.99 -10.13
N THR A 529 15.35 8.05 -10.02
CA THR A 529 15.20 6.83 -9.21
C THR A 529 15.21 7.12 -7.70
N ASP A 530 15.97 8.12 -7.24
CA ASP A 530 16.06 8.48 -5.82
C ASP A 530 15.23 9.71 -5.43
N SER A 531 14.60 10.37 -6.42
CA SER A 531 13.73 11.54 -6.26
C SER A 531 14.44 12.76 -5.67
N ASP A 532 15.73 12.95 -5.96
CA ASP A 532 16.50 14.11 -5.52
C ASP A 532 16.32 15.35 -6.43
N GLY A 533 15.64 15.18 -7.56
CA GLY A 533 15.37 16.20 -8.57
C GLY A 533 16.39 16.25 -9.71
N LEU A 534 17.39 15.36 -9.73
CA LEU A 534 18.33 15.14 -10.81
C LEU A 534 17.97 13.84 -11.52
N GLY A 535 17.72 13.89 -12.83
CA GLY A 535 17.32 12.68 -13.55
C GLY A 535 18.46 11.65 -13.67
N ASP A 536 18.09 10.38 -13.77
CA ASP A 536 19.00 9.23 -13.95
C ASP A 536 20.06 9.48 -15.04
N ALA A 537 19.67 10.16 -16.12
CA ALA A 537 20.52 10.40 -17.28
C ALA A 537 21.71 11.32 -17.02
N CYS A 538 21.62 12.18 -16.00
CA CYS A 538 22.65 13.16 -15.65
C CYS A 538 23.13 13.04 -14.20
N ASP A 539 22.54 12.14 -13.42
CA ASP A 539 22.98 11.80 -12.08
C ASP A 539 24.17 10.83 -12.09
N ASP A 540 25.13 11.09 -11.21
CA ASP A 540 26.33 10.29 -10.97
C ASP A 540 26.10 9.19 -9.92
N ASP A 541 24.97 9.21 -9.20
CA ASP A 541 24.57 8.34 -8.06
C ASP A 541 23.04 8.16 -8.08
N MET A 542 22.52 7.48 -9.12
CA MET A 542 21.09 7.48 -9.49
C MET A 542 20.17 6.95 -8.39
N ASP A 543 20.67 6.08 -7.51
CA ASP A 543 19.89 5.51 -6.43
C ASP A 543 20.12 6.22 -5.09
N GLY A 544 21.00 7.22 -5.02
CA GLY A 544 21.24 8.03 -3.82
C GLY A 544 21.80 7.25 -2.63
N ASP A 545 22.42 6.09 -2.85
CA ASP A 545 22.98 5.28 -1.78
C ASP A 545 24.34 5.84 -1.29
N GLY A 546 24.96 6.75 -2.07
CA GLY A 546 26.22 7.41 -1.76
C GLY A 546 27.43 6.82 -2.50
N LEU A 547 27.21 5.86 -3.39
CA LEU A 547 28.18 5.28 -4.31
C LEU A 547 27.89 5.76 -5.72
N LYS A 548 28.95 6.11 -6.46
CA LYS A 548 28.75 6.55 -7.85
C LYS A 548 28.35 5.37 -8.72
N ASN A 549 27.53 5.60 -9.74
CA ASN A 549 27.02 4.59 -10.68
C ASN A 549 28.09 3.61 -11.21
N PHE A 550 29.30 4.09 -11.49
CA PHE A 550 30.37 3.23 -12.03
C PHE A 550 31.12 2.38 -10.99
N LEU A 551 30.93 2.67 -9.70
CA LEU A 551 31.45 1.91 -8.56
C LEU A 551 30.39 1.03 -7.92
N ASP A 552 29.14 1.22 -8.33
CA ASP A 552 27.97 0.59 -7.75
C ASP A 552 27.56 -0.64 -8.59
N ASN A 553 27.48 -1.79 -7.92
CA ASN A 553 27.01 -3.04 -8.51
C ASN A 553 25.46 -3.15 -8.59
N CYS A 554 24.72 -2.20 -8.03
CA CYS A 554 23.27 -2.02 -8.15
C CYS A 554 22.87 -0.56 -8.36
N GLN A 555 23.26 -0.01 -9.51
CA GLN A 555 23.06 1.39 -9.93
C GLN A 555 21.65 2.02 -9.76
N ARG A 556 20.62 1.23 -9.48
CA ARG A 556 19.22 1.69 -9.32
C ARG A 556 18.58 1.24 -8.01
N VAL A 557 19.30 0.51 -7.16
CA VAL A 557 18.76 -0.10 -5.96
C VAL A 557 19.74 0.08 -4.82
N LYS A 558 19.34 0.91 -3.85
CA LYS A 558 20.15 1.30 -2.69
C LYS A 558 20.77 0.08 -1.99
N ASN A 559 22.08 -0.08 -2.12
CA ASN A 559 22.80 -1.20 -1.51
C ASN A 559 24.21 -0.79 -1.05
N ARG A 560 24.23 0.06 -0.02
CA ARG A 560 25.47 0.61 0.58
C ARG A 560 26.54 -0.41 0.97
N ASP A 561 26.13 -1.65 1.22
CA ASP A 561 27.02 -2.76 1.59
C ASP A 561 27.70 -3.42 0.39
N GLN A 562 27.17 -3.22 -0.83
CA GLN A 562 27.70 -3.75 -2.10
C GLN A 562 27.94 -5.26 -2.03
N LEU A 563 27.07 -5.98 -1.33
CA LEU A 563 27.16 -7.43 -1.25
C LEU A 563 26.95 -8.02 -2.65
N ASP A 564 27.83 -8.94 -3.04
CA ASP A 564 27.80 -9.69 -4.31
C ASP A 564 28.32 -11.09 -3.97
N ARG A 565 27.38 -11.99 -3.66
CA ARG A 565 27.66 -13.30 -3.07
C ARG A 565 28.22 -14.28 -4.08
N ASP A 566 27.78 -14.21 -5.31
CA ASP A 566 28.16 -15.15 -6.36
C ASP A 566 29.29 -14.64 -7.28
N GLY A 567 29.61 -13.35 -7.18
CA GLY A 567 30.75 -12.70 -7.81
C GLY A 567 30.54 -12.44 -9.31
N ASP A 568 29.30 -12.25 -9.75
CA ASP A 568 28.96 -12.03 -11.15
C ASP A 568 29.04 -10.55 -11.58
N GLY A 569 29.16 -9.64 -10.60
CA GLY A 569 29.27 -8.19 -10.79
C GLY A 569 27.96 -7.41 -10.62
N VAL A 570 26.86 -8.09 -10.32
CA VAL A 570 25.56 -7.55 -9.92
C VAL A 570 25.40 -7.77 -8.41
N GLY A 571 24.93 -6.76 -7.67
CA GLY A 571 24.81 -6.89 -6.21
C GLY A 571 23.57 -7.68 -5.79
N ASP A 572 23.63 -8.37 -4.64
CA ASP A 572 22.54 -9.20 -4.08
C ASP A 572 21.18 -8.45 -4.04
N ALA A 573 21.19 -7.14 -3.87
CA ALA A 573 19.99 -6.30 -3.77
C ALA A 573 19.23 -6.12 -5.09
N CYS A 574 19.89 -6.24 -6.23
CA CYS A 574 19.33 -6.07 -7.57
C CYS A 574 19.58 -7.27 -8.48
N ASP A 575 20.18 -8.33 -7.94
CA ASP A 575 20.44 -9.57 -8.63
C ASP A 575 19.19 -10.45 -8.62
N SER A 576 18.72 -10.80 -9.81
CA SER A 576 17.62 -11.74 -10.03
C SER A 576 17.98 -13.19 -9.66
N CYS A 577 19.26 -13.52 -9.52
CA CYS A 577 19.76 -14.81 -9.03
C CYS A 577 20.93 -14.67 -8.04
N PRO A 578 20.72 -14.16 -6.80
CA PRO A 578 21.79 -13.83 -5.83
C PRO A 578 22.77 -14.95 -5.42
N ASP A 579 22.50 -16.20 -5.82
CA ASP A 579 23.29 -17.37 -5.51
C ASP A 579 23.89 -18.05 -6.77
N ILE A 580 23.57 -17.59 -7.99
CA ILE A 580 23.94 -18.22 -9.27
C ILE A 580 24.39 -17.17 -10.30
N PRO A 581 25.68 -17.15 -10.70
CA PRO A 581 26.22 -16.07 -11.53
C PRO A 581 25.50 -15.89 -12.87
N ASN A 582 24.89 -14.73 -13.08
CA ASN A 582 24.10 -14.33 -14.25
C ASN A 582 24.31 -12.83 -14.59
N PRO A 583 25.51 -12.39 -15.02
CA PRO A 583 25.83 -10.95 -15.19
C PRO A 583 24.94 -10.19 -16.18
N ASN A 584 24.22 -10.90 -17.05
CA ASN A 584 23.33 -10.34 -18.05
C ASN A 584 21.90 -10.11 -17.54
N GLN A 585 21.56 -10.62 -16.34
CA GLN A 585 20.27 -10.46 -15.66
C GLN A 585 19.08 -10.70 -16.61
N SER A 586 19.18 -11.75 -17.43
CA SER A 586 18.10 -12.09 -18.35
C SER A 586 16.96 -12.76 -17.60
N ASP A 587 15.76 -12.26 -17.88
CA ASP A 587 14.48 -12.73 -17.34
C ASP A 587 13.50 -12.69 -18.53
N ILE A 588 13.23 -13.86 -19.12
CA ILE A 588 12.47 -13.97 -20.39
C ILE A 588 10.96 -13.90 -20.19
N ASP A 589 10.46 -14.39 -19.07
CA ASP A 589 9.05 -14.44 -18.71
C ASP A 589 8.65 -13.34 -17.71
N HIS A 590 9.57 -12.48 -17.29
CA HIS A 590 9.32 -11.25 -16.54
C HIS A 590 8.73 -11.48 -15.14
N ASP A 591 9.10 -12.58 -14.49
CA ASP A 591 8.64 -12.95 -13.15
C ASP A 591 9.54 -12.43 -12.01
N LEU A 592 10.62 -11.71 -12.36
CA LEU A 592 11.67 -11.19 -11.46
C LEU A 592 12.69 -12.24 -10.98
N VAL A 593 12.60 -13.47 -11.48
CA VAL A 593 13.57 -14.55 -11.26
C VAL A 593 14.40 -14.72 -12.54
N GLY A 594 15.74 -14.64 -12.42
CA GLY A 594 16.59 -14.69 -13.61
C GLY A 594 16.61 -16.09 -14.25
N ASP A 595 16.75 -16.17 -15.57
CA ASP A 595 16.75 -17.42 -16.37
C ASP A 595 17.74 -18.49 -15.84
N SER A 596 18.78 -18.07 -15.12
CA SER A 596 19.83 -18.95 -14.58
C SER A 596 19.39 -19.72 -13.34
N CYS A 597 18.45 -19.18 -12.58
CA CYS A 597 17.90 -19.76 -11.36
C CYS A 597 16.40 -20.04 -11.45
N ASP A 598 15.75 -19.60 -12.52
CA ASP A 598 14.37 -19.93 -12.84
C ASP A 598 14.24 -21.43 -13.19
N THR A 599 13.40 -22.10 -12.42
CA THR A 599 13.08 -23.52 -12.56
C THR A 599 11.67 -23.75 -13.08
N ASN A 600 10.82 -22.71 -13.09
CA ASN A 600 9.40 -22.77 -13.43
C ASN A 600 8.63 -23.89 -12.68
N GLN A 601 9.17 -24.34 -11.54
CA GLN A 601 8.58 -25.36 -10.68
C GLN A 601 7.91 -24.67 -9.51
N ASP A 602 6.58 -24.57 -9.61
CA ASP A 602 5.69 -23.99 -8.62
C ASP A 602 4.62 -25.07 -8.32
N SER A 603 4.75 -25.69 -7.14
CA SER A 603 3.99 -26.88 -6.76
C SER A 603 2.56 -26.57 -6.33
N ASP A 604 2.28 -25.38 -5.81
CA ASP A 604 0.97 -24.99 -5.33
C ASP A 604 0.22 -24.00 -6.25
N GLY A 605 0.95 -23.39 -7.19
CA GLY A 605 0.46 -22.55 -8.28
C GLY A 605 0.30 -21.08 -7.91
N ASP A 606 0.96 -20.60 -6.85
CA ASP A 606 0.80 -19.24 -6.33
C ASP A 606 1.65 -18.18 -7.07
N GLY A 607 2.61 -18.61 -7.89
CA GLY A 607 3.49 -17.75 -8.69
C GLY A 607 4.93 -17.65 -8.20
N HIS A 608 5.25 -18.23 -7.05
CA HIS A 608 6.61 -18.35 -6.55
C HIS A 608 7.12 -19.77 -6.81
N GLN A 609 8.35 -19.87 -7.32
CA GLN A 609 8.94 -21.20 -7.53
C GLN A 609 9.31 -21.84 -6.18
N ASP A 610 9.23 -23.17 -6.08
CA ASP A 610 9.44 -23.98 -4.87
C ASP A 610 10.77 -23.66 -4.12
N SER A 611 11.77 -23.12 -4.82
CA SER A 611 13.08 -22.77 -4.25
C SER A 611 13.18 -21.36 -3.67
N LYS A 612 12.19 -20.51 -3.94
CA LYS A 612 12.06 -19.12 -3.46
C LYS A 612 10.79 -18.88 -2.65
N ASP A 613 9.89 -19.85 -2.65
CA ASP A 613 8.66 -19.84 -1.87
C ASP A 613 8.94 -20.22 -0.38
N ASN A 614 8.50 -19.37 0.54
CA ASN A 614 8.57 -19.61 1.99
C ASN A 614 7.48 -20.61 2.48
N CYS A 615 6.49 -20.94 1.65
CA CYS A 615 5.49 -21.98 1.86
C CYS A 615 5.23 -22.86 0.60
N PRO A 616 6.20 -23.68 0.13
CA PRO A 616 6.16 -24.40 -1.18
C PRO A 616 4.97 -25.32 -1.51
N MET A 617 4.03 -25.51 -0.59
CA MET A 617 2.86 -26.38 -0.74
C MET A 617 1.54 -25.68 -0.34
N VAL A 618 1.59 -24.42 0.10
CA VAL A 618 0.47 -23.66 0.62
C VAL A 618 0.46 -22.28 -0.04
N ILE A 619 -0.60 -22.03 -0.80
CA ILE A 619 -0.75 -20.83 -1.62
C ILE A 619 -0.59 -19.57 -0.79
N ASN A 620 0.43 -18.77 -1.04
CA ASN A 620 0.67 -17.52 -0.33
C ASN A 620 1.42 -16.51 -1.20
N SER A 621 0.81 -16.08 -2.31
CA SER A 621 1.45 -15.19 -3.28
C SER A 621 2.01 -13.89 -2.68
N SER A 622 1.51 -13.44 -1.53
CA SER A 622 2.05 -12.28 -0.80
C SER A 622 3.39 -12.53 -0.11
N GLN A 623 3.76 -13.80 0.13
CA GLN A 623 4.99 -14.24 0.82
C GLN A 623 5.22 -13.51 2.15
N LEU A 624 4.13 -13.24 2.88
CA LEU A 624 4.20 -12.61 4.20
C LEU A 624 4.95 -13.54 5.17
N ASP A 625 5.88 -12.96 5.92
CA ASP A 625 6.75 -13.60 6.91
C ASP A 625 6.97 -12.55 8.02
N THR A 626 6.00 -12.50 8.94
CA THR A 626 5.84 -11.41 9.91
C THR A 626 7.02 -11.34 10.90
N ASP A 627 7.50 -12.49 11.37
CA ASP A 627 8.62 -12.58 12.31
C ASP A 627 10.02 -12.73 11.65
N LYS A 628 10.05 -12.99 10.33
CA LYS A 628 11.25 -13.10 9.49
C LYS A 628 12.12 -14.31 9.83
N ASP A 629 11.50 -15.42 10.22
CA ASP A 629 12.19 -16.67 10.48
C ASP A 629 12.42 -17.53 9.21
N GLY A 630 11.75 -17.16 8.11
CA GLY A 630 11.84 -17.78 6.80
C GLY A 630 10.75 -18.81 6.49
N LEU A 631 9.81 -19.03 7.40
CA LEU A 631 8.50 -19.65 7.14
C LEU A 631 7.49 -18.54 6.85
N GLY A 632 6.59 -18.75 5.89
CA GLY A 632 5.54 -17.77 5.62
C GLY A 632 4.34 -17.97 6.53
N ASP A 633 3.63 -16.89 6.86
CA ASP A 633 2.50 -16.87 7.82
C ASP A 633 1.43 -17.94 7.50
N GLU A 634 1.12 -18.16 6.21
CA GLU A 634 0.11 -19.17 5.81
C GLU A 634 0.49 -20.63 6.12
N CYS A 635 1.78 -20.90 6.37
CA CYS A 635 2.29 -22.21 6.75
C CYS A 635 3.07 -22.23 8.07
N ASP A 636 3.08 -21.11 8.79
CA ASP A 636 3.51 -21.02 10.18
C ASP A 636 2.34 -21.33 11.13
N ASP A 637 2.66 -21.80 12.34
CA ASP A 637 1.70 -21.98 13.42
C ASP A 637 1.79 -20.84 14.47
N ASP A 638 2.80 -19.95 14.37
CA ASP A 638 3.15 -18.86 15.33
C ASP A 638 3.75 -17.64 14.57
N ASP A 639 2.92 -16.86 13.87
CA ASP A 639 3.31 -15.79 12.91
C ASP A 639 4.23 -14.69 13.49
N ASP A 640 4.20 -14.46 14.81
CA ASP A 640 4.97 -13.42 15.49
C ASP A 640 6.07 -13.95 16.44
N ASN A 641 6.20 -15.28 16.49
CA ASN A 641 7.19 -16.02 17.29
C ASN A 641 7.19 -15.65 18.79
N ASP A 642 6.03 -15.29 19.36
CA ASP A 642 5.91 -14.94 20.77
C ASP A 642 5.72 -16.15 21.71
N GLY A 643 5.44 -17.32 21.12
CA GLY A 643 5.23 -18.60 21.79
C GLY A 643 3.77 -18.98 22.05
N ILE A 644 2.81 -18.20 21.56
CA ILE A 644 1.37 -18.50 21.53
C ILE A 644 0.96 -18.83 20.09
N PRO A 645 0.53 -20.06 19.79
CA PRO A 645 0.15 -20.41 18.43
C PRO A 645 -1.14 -19.71 17.97
N ASP A 646 -1.22 -19.37 16.69
CA ASP A 646 -2.29 -18.53 16.12
C ASP A 646 -3.69 -19.11 16.34
N ILE A 647 -3.83 -20.41 16.10
CA ILE A 647 -5.12 -21.11 16.13
C ILE A 647 -5.14 -22.20 17.21
N LEU A 648 -4.00 -22.85 17.46
CA LEU A 648 -3.93 -24.05 18.30
C LEU A 648 -3.66 -23.73 19.79
N PRO A 649 -4.18 -24.54 20.73
CA PRO A 649 -3.90 -24.33 22.16
C PRO A 649 -2.39 -24.42 22.48
N PRO A 650 -1.80 -23.49 23.29
CA PRO A 650 -2.45 -22.61 24.25
C PRO A 650 -3.16 -21.36 23.71
N GLY A 651 -3.10 -21.07 22.40
CA GLY A 651 -3.88 -20.04 21.72
C GLY A 651 -5.39 -20.32 21.66
N PRO A 652 -6.15 -19.61 20.81
CA PRO A 652 -5.68 -18.75 19.72
C PRO A 652 -5.00 -17.46 20.21
N ASP A 653 -4.07 -16.95 19.42
CA ASP A 653 -3.43 -15.66 19.64
C ASP A 653 -4.43 -14.51 19.38
N ASN A 654 -4.57 -13.58 20.33
CA ASN A 654 -5.41 -12.41 20.18
C ASN A 654 -4.75 -11.22 19.44
N CYS A 655 -3.46 -11.31 19.13
CA CYS A 655 -2.69 -10.39 18.29
C CYS A 655 -1.68 -11.14 17.40
N ARG A 656 -2.19 -11.97 16.49
CA ARG A 656 -1.43 -12.85 15.58
C ARG A 656 -0.13 -12.27 15.00
N LEU A 657 -0.10 -10.99 14.63
CA LEU A 657 1.04 -10.38 13.93
C LEU A 657 1.94 -9.53 14.85
N VAL A 658 1.65 -9.48 16.16
CA VAL A 658 2.23 -8.53 17.10
C VAL A 658 2.58 -9.23 18.42
N PRO A 659 3.90 -9.42 18.71
CA PRO A 659 4.33 -10.23 19.84
C PRO A 659 3.77 -9.76 21.18
N ASN A 660 2.98 -10.60 21.84
CA ASN A 660 2.23 -10.23 23.03
C ASN A 660 1.95 -11.36 24.04
N SER A 661 2.87 -12.32 24.23
CA SER A 661 2.84 -13.52 25.11
C SER A 661 2.05 -13.51 26.46
N ASP A 662 1.72 -12.35 27.02
CA ASP A 662 0.80 -12.20 28.16
C ASP A 662 -0.70 -12.21 27.77
N GLN A 663 -1.03 -12.10 26.48
CA GLN A 663 -2.38 -12.15 25.87
C GLN A 663 -3.37 -11.23 26.60
N ILE A 664 -2.96 -9.97 26.81
CA ILE A 664 -3.76 -8.97 27.53
C ILE A 664 -4.90 -8.49 26.62
N ASP A 665 -6.13 -8.68 27.08
CA ASP A 665 -7.37 -8.19 26.47
C ASP A 665 -8.29 -7.71 27.61
N ASP A 666 -8.22 -6.40 27.91
CA ASP A 666 -8.95 -5.79 29.02
C ASP A 666 -10.46 -5.68 28.71
N ASN A 667 -10.84 -5.62 27.43
CA ASN A 667 -12.22 -5.36 26.99
C ASN A 667 -13.00 -6.67 26.65
N ASN A 668 -12.29 -7.80 26.52
CA ASN A 668 -12.75 -9.15 26.17
C ASN A 668 -13.48 -9.22 24.81
N ASP A 669 -13.05 -8.47 23.81
CA ASP A 669 -13.57 -8.56 22.44
C ASP A 669 -12.87 -9.62 21.57
N GLY A 670 -11.79 -10.22 22.08
CA GLY A 670 -11.02 -11.25 21.40
C GLY A 670 -9.85 -10.73 20.57
N VAL A 671 -9.61 -9.42 20.55
CA VAL A 671 -8.41 -8.77 20.00
C VAL A 671 -7.59 -8.24 21.17
N GLY A 672 -6.27 -8.43 21.16
CA GLY A 672 -5.41 -7.98 22.25
C GLY A 672 -5.23 -6.46 22.27
N ASP A 673 -5.06 -5.89 23.46
CA ASP A 673 -4.96 -4.44 23.68
C ASP A 673 -3.83 -3.78 22.86
N ILE A 674 -2.79 -4.54 22.51
CA ILE A 674 -1.60 -4.04 21.80
C ILE A 674 -1.83 -3.86 20.29
N CYS A 675 -2.83 -4.55 19.72
CA CYS A 675 -3.16 -4.55 18.29
C CYS A 675 -4.62 -4.12 18.02
N GLU A 676 -5.31 -3.55 19.02
CA GLU A 676 -6.76 -3.23 18.98
C GLU A 676 -7.18 -2.26 17.84
N SER A 677 -6.28 -1.39 17.37
CA SER A 677 -6.60 -0.36 16.37
C SER A 677 -5.75 -0.40 15.10
N ASP A 678 -4.75 -1.26 15.10
CA ASP A 678 -3.66 -1.37 14.13
C ASP A 678 -3.12 -2.79 14.30
N PHE A 679 -3.71 -3.74 13.56
CA PHE A 679 -3.55 -5.16 13.79
C PHE A 679 -2.16 -5.68 13.37
N ASP A 680 -1.52 -5.05 12.39
CA ASP A 680 -0.20 -5.42 11.87
C ASP A 680 0.93 -4.42 12.24
N GLN A 681 0.60 -3.34 12.97
CA GLN A 681 1.53 -2.33 13.47
C GLN A 681 2.32 -1.56 12.41
N ASP A 682 1.73 -1.39 11.22
CA ASP A 682 2.29 -0.60 10.13
C ASP A 682 2.15 0.93 10.33
N LYS A 683 1.43 1.36 11.39
CA LYS A 683 1.05 2.74 11.78
C LYS A 683 -0.16 3.31 11.03
N VAL A 684 -0.86 2.51 10.27
CA VAL A 684 -2.11 2.81 9.59
C VAL A 684 -3.22 2.08 10.33
N ILE A 685 -4.27 2.81 10.70
CA ILE A 685 -5.36 2.17 11.44
C ILE A 685 -6.14 1.23 10.50
N ASP A 686 -6.58 0.07 10.99
CA ASP A 686 -7.28 -0.97 10.21
C ASP A 686 -8.40 -0.42 9.30
N ARG A 687 -9.07 0.63 9.79
CA ARG A 687 -10.20 1.26 9.09
C ARG A 687 -9.81 1.91 7.75
N ILE A 688 -8.62 2.49 7.67
CA ILE A 688 -8.14 3.16 6.45
C ILE A 688 -7.06 2.36 5.74
N ASP A 689 -6.58 1.31 6.39
CA ASP A 689 -5.70 0.33 5.81
C ASP A 689 -6.46 -0.56 4.82
N ASN A 690 -5.84 -0.77 3.66
CA ASN A 690 -6.36 -1.66 2.64
C ASN A 690 -6.06 -3.13 2.93
N CYS A 691 -5.03 -3.42 3.74
CA CYS A 691 -4.65 -4.77 4.14
C CYS A 691 -4.27 -4.82 5.63
N PRO A 692 -5.24 -4.73 6.56
CA PRO A 692 -4.99 -4.70 8.02
C PRO A 692 -4.29 -5.92 8.62
N GLU A 693 -3.97 -6.93 7.82
CA GLU A 693 -3.30 -8.16 8.25
C GLU A 693 -2.00 -8.33 7.45
N ASN A 694 -1.41 -7.23 6.94
CA ASN A 694 -0.18 -7.23 6.16
C ASN A 694 0.53 -5.87 6.27
N ALA A 695 1.55 -5.84 7.14
CA ALA A 695 2.27 -4.61 7.46
C ALA A 695 3.05 -3.98 6.28
N GLU A 696 3.18 -4.69 5.15
CA GLU A 696 3.87 -4.20 3.97
C GLU A 696 2.94 -3.41 3.02
N ILE A 697 1.61 -3.55 3.17
CA ILE A 697 0.63 -3.00 2.23
C ILE A 697 -0.40 -2.13 2.96
N THR A 698 -0.16 -0.81 2.97
CA THR A 698 -1.00 0.11 3.76
C THR A 698 -2.11 0.79 2.94
N LEU A 699 -1.80 1.17 1.70
CA LEU A 699 -2.66 1.94 0.80
C LEU A 699 -2.46 1.48 -0.64
N THR A 700 -3.40 1.84 -1.52
CA THR A 700 -3.23 1.60 -2.95
C THR A 700 -2.16 2.50 -3.53
N ASP A 701 -1.10 1.88 -4.04
CA ASP A 701 0.02 2.56 -4.67
C ASP A 701 0.53 1.78 -5.89
N PHE A 702 0.50 2.43 -7.05
CA PHE A 702 1.09 1.96 -8.32
C PHE A 702 2.22 2.87 -8.82
N ARG A 703 2.83 3.72 -7.98
CA ARG A 703 3.97 4.55 -8.38
C ARG A 703 5.18 3.71 -8.79
N ALA A 704 5.41 2.63 -8.04
CA ALA A 704 6.37 1.61 -8.43
C ALA A 704 5.64 0.50 -9.21
N TYR A 705 5.99 0.34 -10.47
CA TYR A 705 5.41 -0.68 -11.34
C TYR A 705 6.47 -1.26 -12.29
N GLN A 706 6.22 -2.48 -12.75
CA GLN A 706 6.93 -3.15 -13.81
C GLN A 706 6.20 -2.93 -15.13
N THR A 707 6.91 -2.45 -16.15
CA THR A 707 6.39 -2.40 -17.53
C THR A 707 6.68 -3.72 -18.22
N VAL A 708 5.65 -4.42 -18.69
CA VAL A 708 5.78 -5.68 -19.42
C VAL A 708 5.31 -5.50 -20.85
N VAL A 709 6.18 -5.79 -21.82
CA VAL A 709 5.87 -5.71 -23.25
C VAL A 709 5.49 -7.10 -23.76
N LEU A 710 4.28 -7.24 -24.28
CA LEU A 710 3.72 -8.55 -24.67
C LEU A 710 3.99 -8.92 -26.14
N ASP A 711 4.48 -7.97 -26.95
CA ASP A 711 4.98 -8.22 -28.32
C ASP A 711 6.30 -7.48 -28.60
N PRO A 712 7.45 -7.95 -28.08
CA PRO A 712 8.74 -7.29 -28.29
C PRO A 712 9.23 -7.36 -29.75
N GLU A 713 8.60 -8.17 -30.60
CA GLU A 713 8.92 -8.30 -32.04
C GLU A 713 8.00 -7.45 -32.94
N GLY A 714 7.09 -6.67 -32.35
CA GLY A 714 6.03 -5.92 -33.03
C GLY A 714 6.51 -4.95 -34.12
N ASP A 715 5.62 -4.67 -35.09
CA ASP A 715 5.87 -3.76 -36.21
C ASP A 715 5.63 -2.29 -35.83
N ALA A 716 4.80 -2.01 -34.81
CA ALA A 716 4.55 -0.64 -34.34
C ALA A 716 5.77 -0.10 -33.59
N GLN A 717 6.39 -0.92 -32.73
CA GLN A 717 7.58 -0.59 -31.92
C GLN A 717 7.37 0.67 -31.07
N ILE A 718 6.14 0.89 -30.62
CA ILE A 718 5.78 1.98 -29.72
C ILE A 718 5.39 1.34 -28.40
N ASP A 719 6.26 1.47 -27.41
CA ASP A 719 5.98 1.05 -26.05
C ASP A 719 4.90 1.95 -25.42
N PRO A 720 4.08 1.40 -24.51
CA PRO A 720 3.11 2.22 -23.79
C PRO A 720 3.83 3.25 -22.92
N ASN A 721 3.30 4.48 -22.93
CA ASN A 721 3.74 5.53 -22.02
C ASN A 721 2.76 5.63 -20.86
N TRP A 722 3.23 5.33 -19.64
CA TRP A 722 2.42 5.32 -18.41
C TRP A 722 2.73 6.55 -17.57
N VAL A 723 1.70 7.31 -17.22
CA VAL A 723 1.77 8.45 -16.31
C VAL A 723 1.00 8.09 -15.04
N VAL A 724 1.65 8.18 -13.89
CA VAL A 724 1.04 7.86 -12.60
C VAL A 724 0.72 9.16 -11.86
N LEU A 725 -0.55 9.33 -11.50
CA LEU A 725 -1.12 10.48 -10.81
C LEU A 725 -1.74 10.04 -9.48
N ASN A 726 -2.28 10.99 -8.70
CA ASN A 726 -2.96 10.71 -7.43
C ASN A 726 -2.16 9.77 -6.51
N GLN A 727 -0.84 9.98 -6.43
CA GLN A 727 0.08 9.19 -5.59
C GLN A 727 0.01 7.67 -5.84
N GLY A 728 -0.26 7.24 -7.07
CA GLY A 728 -0.34 5.81 -7.41
C GLY A 728 -1.75 5.26 -7.52
N MET A 729 -2.79 6.08 -7.29
CA MET A 729 -4.19 5.67 -7.43
C MET A 729 -4.81 6.03 -8.79
N GLU A 730 -4.03 6.62 -9.69
CA GLU A 730 -4.46 6.91 -11.05
C GLU A 730 -3.34 6.66 -12.05
N ILE A 731 -3.67 6.00 -13.15
CA ILE A 731 -2.73 5.71 -14.24
C ILE A 731 -3.36 6.21 -15.54
N VAL A 732 -2.57 6.91 -16.35
CA VAL A 732 -2.95 7.37 -17.69
C VAL A 732 -1.98 6.77 -18.71
N GLN A 733 -2.52 6.24 -19.79
CA GLN A 733 -1.73 5.77 -20.93
C GLN A 733 -2.02 6.64 -22.15
N THR A 734 -0.97 7.21 -22.75
CA THR A 734 -1.12 8.28 -23.76
C THR A 734 -0.85 7.87 -25.20
N MET A 735 -0.31 6.67 -25.44
CA MET A 735 0.21 6.26 -26.75
C MET A 735 -0.60 5.13 -27.38
N ASN A 736 -0.91 5.24 -28.67
CA ASN A 736 -1.33 4.05 -29.40
C ASN A 736 -0.13 3.10 -29.54
N SER A 737 -0.13 2.03 -28.74
CA SER A 737 1.05 1.22 -28.43
C SER A 737 0.85 -0.27 -28.66
N ASP A 738 1.96 -1.00 -28.74
CA ASP A 738 1.99 -2.46 -28.68
C ASP A 738 1.36 -2.97 -27.36
N PRO A 739 0.88 -4.22 -27.29
CA PRO A 739 0.23 -4.73 -26.09
C PRO A 739 1.18 -4.70 -24.91
N GLY A 740 0.75 -4.07 -23.82
CA GLY A 740 1.61 -3.86 -22.66
C GLY A 740 0.84 -3.81 -21.35
N LEU A 741 1.58 -4.03 -20.28
CA LEU A 741 1.10 -4.04 -18.91
C LEU A 741 1.90 -3.05 -18.07
N ALA A 742 1.23 -2.37 -17.15
CA ALA A 742 1.86 -1.78 -15.98
C ALA A 742 1.40 -2.58 -14.76
N VAL A 743 2.33 -3.31 -14.15
CA VAL A 743 2.06 -4.27 -13.05
C VAL A 743 2.65 -3.72 -11.76
N GLY A 744 1.84 -3.55 -10.72
CA GLY A 744 2.35 -3.21 -9.39
C GLY A 744 3.23 -4.32 -8.84
N TYR A 745 4.15 -4.01 -7.93
CA TYR A 745 5.01 -5.04 -7.32
C TYR A 745 4.32 -5.84 -6.22
N THR A 746 3.30 -5.27 -5.58
CA THR A 746 2.55 -5.96 -4.52
C THR A 746 1.76 -7.13 -5.05
N ALA A 747 1.90 -8.28 -4.39
CA ALA A 747 1.22 -9.53 -4.70
C ALA A 747 0.16 -9.84 -3.64
N PHE A 748 -0.89 -10.55 -4.06
CA PHE A 748 -2.06 -10.82 -3.22
C PHE A 748 -2.50 -12.28 -3.31
N SER A 749 -2.78 -12.87 -2.15
CA SER A 749 -3.40 -14.20 -2.02
C SER A 749 -4.92 -14.14 -2.19
N GLY A 750 -5.58 -13.08 -1.73
CA GLY A 750 -7.00 -12.81 -1.97
C GLY A 750 -7.27 -11.32 -2.03
N VAL A 751 -8.03 -10.88 -3.03
CA VAL A 751 -8.11 -9.44 -3.34
C VAL A 751 -9.45 -9.00 -3.88
N ASP A 752 -9.89 -7.82 -3.43
CA ASP A 752 -10.90 -7.01 -4.11
C ASP A 752 -10.20 -5.84 -4.80
N PHE A 753 -10.39 -5.69 -6.11
CA PHE A 753 -9.74 -4.64 -6.90
C PHE A 753 -10.77 -3.87 -7.73
N GLU A 754 -10.76 -2.56 -7.61
CA GLU A 754 -11.70 -1.68 -8.29
C GLU A 754 -11.02 -0.43 -8.82
N GLY A 755 -11.66 0.16 -9.82
CA GLY A 755 -11.14 1.36 -10.47
C GLY A 755 -12.11 1.88 -11.50
N THR A 756 -11.83 3.09 -11.98
CA THR A 756 -12.64 3.80 -12.96
C THR A 756 -11.94 3.76 -14.31
N PHE A 757 -12.58 3.14 -15.28
CA PHE A 757 -12.14 3.03 -16.66
C PHE A 757 -12.77 4.15 -17.49
N HIS A 758 -11.94 4.93 -18.17
CA HIS A 758 -12.38 5.99 -19.07
C HIS A 758 -11.41 6.13 -20.25
N VAL A 759 -11.95 6.31 -21.46
CA VAL A 759 -11.14 6.62 -22.66
C VAL A 759 -11.43 8.06 -23.05
N ASN A 760 -10.46 8.96 -22.84
CA ASN A 760 -10.63 10.42 -23.01
C ASN A 760 -10.41 10.89 -24.45
N THR A 761 -10.71 10.03 -25.42
CA THR A 761 -10.64 10.37 -26.84
C THR A 761 -11.82 9.79 -27.60
N VAL A 762 -12.00 10.26 -28.83
CA VAL A 762 -12.92 9.70 -29.83
C VAL A 762 -12.15 9.00 -30.96
N THR A 763 -10.83 8.90 -30.80
CA THR A 763 -9.93 8.22 -31.73
C THR A 763 -9.68 6.80 -31.26
N ASP A 764 -9.54 5.92 -32.24
CA ASP A 764 -9.39 4.48 -32.05
C ASP A 764 -10.61 3.78 -31.42
N ASP A 765 -10.60 2.46 -31.42
CA ASP A 765 -11.71 1.63 -30.91
C ASP A 765 -11.26 0.31 -30.28
N ASP A 766 -10.01 0.31 -29.78
CA ASP A 766 -9.20 -0.85 -29.45
C ASP A 766 -9.30 -1.27 -27.97
N TYR A 767 -8.36 -2.10 -27.49
CA TYR A 767 -8.47 -2.81 -26.22
C TYR A 767 -7.85 -2.01 -25.07
N ALA A 768 -8.58 -1.98 -23.97
CA ALA A 768 -8.10 -1.55 -22.67
C ALA A 768 -8.69 -2.43 -21.58
N GLY A 769 -8.07 -2.44 -20.41
CA GLY A 769 -8.47 -3.33 -19.34
C GLY A 769 -7.55 -3.31 -18.13
N PHE A 770 -7.65 -4.36 -17.32
CA PHE A 770 -6.80 -4.56 -16.16
C PHE A 770 -6.46 -6.04 -16.01
N ILE A 771 -5.41 -6.32 -15.27
CA ILE A 771 -4.94 -7.67 -14.96
C ILE A 771 -4.99 -7.94 -13.47
N PHE A 772 -5.02 -9.22 -13.13
CA PHE A 772 -4.92 -9.70 -11.76
C PHE A 772 -4.36 -11.11 -11.74
N GLY A 773 -3.80 -11.51 -10.60
CA GLY A 773 -3.11 -12.79 -10.46
C GLY A 773 -1.96 -12.92 -11.47
N TYR A 774 -1.24 -11.82 -11.70
CA TYR A 774 -0.05 -11.82 -12.54
C TYR A 774 1.10 -12.47 -11.77
N GLN A 775 1.63 -13.55 -12.34
CA GLN A 775 2.80 -14.26 -11.83
C GLN A 775 3.98 -13.94 -12.74
N ASP A 776 3.78 -14.21 -14.04
CA ASP A 776 4.73 -13.99 -15.11
C ASP A 776 4.00 -13.51 -16.38
N SER A 777 4.74 -13.05 -17.40
CA SER A 777 4.22 -12.56 -18.69
C SER A 777 3.51 -13.61 -19.55
N SER A 778 3.53 -14.87 -19.12
CA SER A 778 2.78 -16.00 -19.67
C SER A 778 1.63 -16.44 -18.78
N SER A 779 1.53 -16.00 -17.52
CA SER A 779 0.60 -16.49 -16.50
C SER A 779 -0.09 -15.33 -15.77
N PHE A 780 -1.28 -14.96 -16.24
CA PHE A 780 -2.09 -13.90 -15.62
C PHE A 780 -3.55 -13.95 -16.07
N TYR A 781 -4.45 -13.41 -15.25
CA TYR A 781 -5.82 -13.14 -15.71
C TYR A 781 -5.90 -11.71 -16.26
N VAL A 782 -6.74 -11.54 -17.28
CA VAL A 782 -6.97 -10.23 -17.89
C VAL A 782 -8.45 -10.02 -18.14
N VAL A 783 -8.93 -8.85 -17.72
CA VAL A 783 -10.23 -8.32 -18.11
C VAL A 783 -9.98 -7.25 -19.16
N MET A 784 -10.48 -7.45 -20.36
CA MET A 784 -10.27 -6.55 -21.49
C MET A 784 -11.59 -6.18 -22.16
N TRP A 785 -11.66 -4.97 -22.70
CA TRP A 785 -12.87 -4.45 -23.33
C TRP A 785 -12.51 -3.68 -24.60
N LYS A 786 -13.13 -4.08 -25.73
CA LYS A 786 -13.02 -3.40 -27.03
C LYS A 786 -14.32 -2.69 -27.38
N GLN A 787 -14.22 -1.57 -28.11
CA GLN A 787 -15.38 -0.78 -28.53
C GLN A 787 -16.10 -1.40 -29.75
N THR A 788 -15.38 -1.76 -30.82
CA THR A 788 -15.98 -2.32 -32.04
C THR A 788 -15.43 -3.70 -32.40
N GLU A 789 -16.01 -4.36 -33.41
CA GLU A 789 -15.50 -5.63 -33.93
C GLU A 789 -14.39 -5.38 -34.96
N GLN A 790 -13.24 -6.04 -34.81
CA GLN A 790 -12.11 -5.90 -35.72
C GLN A 790 -11.28 -7.18 -35.84
N THR A 791 -10.90 -7.52 -37.07
CA THR A 791 -9.85 -8.52 -37.31
C THR A 791 -8.49 -7.85 -37.16
N TYR A 792 -7.60 -8.45 -36.38
CA TYR A 792 -6.23 -7.96 -36.24
C TYR A 792 -5.54 -7.89 -37.61
N TRP A 793 -4.77 -6.83 -37.86
CA TRP A 793 -4.20 -6.59 -39.19
C TRP A 793 -3.13 -7.61 -39.59
N GLN A 794 -2.42 -8.20 -38.62
CA GLN A 794 -1.50 -9.31 -38.86
C GLN A 794 -2.23 -10.66 -38.76
N ALA A 795 -2.33 -11.36 -39.88
CA ALA A 795 -2.97 -12.67 -39.96
C ALA A 795 -2.06 -13.84 -39.52
N THR A 796 -0.80 -13.56 -39.20
CA THR A 796 0.17 -14.50 -38.65
C THR A 796 0.34 -14.25 -37.15
N PRO A 797 0.51 -15.30 -36.33
CA PRO A 797 0.57 -16.73 -36.68
C PRO A 797 -0.80 -17.36 -37.02
N PHE A 798 -1.90 -16.71 -36.64
CA PHE A 798 -3.25 -17.08 -37.05
C PHE A 798 -4.15 -15.84 -37.12
N ARG A 799 -5.28 -15.96 -37.81
CA ARG A 799 -6.23 -14.84 -37.95
C ARG A 799 -7.00 -14.62 -36.64
N ALA A 800 -6.63 -13.57 -35.91
CA ALA A 800 -7.33 -13.14 -34.71
C ALA A 800 -8.50 -12.20 -35.05
N VAL A 801 -9.67 -12.47 -34.47
CA VAL A 801 -10.87 -11.63 -34.59
C VAL A 801 -11.31 -11.23 -33.19
N ALA A 802 -11.45 -9.92 -32.97
CA ALA A 802 -11.94 -9.32 -31.74
C ALA A 802 -13.40 -8.91 -31.90
N GLU A 803 -14.25 -9.33 -30.97
CA GLU A 803 -15.61 -8.86 -30.81
C GLU A 803 -15.68 -7.82 -29.68
N PRO A 804 -16.62 -6.86 -29.73
CA PRO A 804 -16.82 -5.90 -28.65
C PRO A 804 -17.36 -6.58 -27.39
N GLY A 805 -17.39 -5.83 -26.29
CA GLY A 805 -17.83 -6.33 -25.00
C GLY A 805 -16.68 -6.80 -24.11
N ILE A 806 -16.99 -6.90 -22.83
CA ILE A 806 -16.02 -7.24 -21.79
C ILE A 806 -15.70 -8.73 -21.88
N GLN A 807 -14.41 -9.06 -21.77
CA GLN A 807 -13.90 -10.42 -21.84
C GLN A 807 -13.00 -10.66 -20.62
N LEU A 808 -13.26 -11.75 -19.90
CA LEU A 808 -12.39 -12.26 -18.86
C LEU A 808 -11.63 -13.47 -19.43
N LYS A 809 -10.30 -13.39 -19.46
CA LYS A 809 -9.43 -14.44 -20.01
C LYS A 809 -8.41 -14.87 -18.98
N ALA A 810 -8.06 -16.16 -19.01
CA ALA A 810 -6.87 -16.70 -18.36
C ALA A 810 -5.77 -16.87 -19.42
N VAL A 811 -4.62 -16.25 -19.19
CA VAL A 811 -3.42 -16.40 -20.00
C VAL A 811 -2.54 -17.43 -19.32
N LYS A 812 -2.26 -18.53 -20.02
CA LYS A 812 -1.25 -19.52 -19.64
C LYS A 812 -0.51 -19.92 -20.91
N SER A 813 0.43 -19.06 -21.30
CA SER A 813 1.11 -19.12 -22.59
C SER A 813 2.28 -20.09 -22.55
N LYS A 814 2.32 -20.97 -23.54
CA LYS A 814 3.47 -21.86 -23.75
C LYS A 814 4.65 -21.16 -24.44
N THR A 815 4.40 -20.07 -25.16
CA THR A 815 5.42 -19.38 -25.96
C THR A 815 5.96 -18.13 -25.30
N GLY A 816 5.27 -17.62 -24.27
CA GLY A 816 5.53 -16.29 -23.73
C GLY A 816 5.18 -15.15 -24.69
N PRO A 817 5.65 -13.93 -24.38
CA PRO A 817 5.50 -12.73 -25.19
C PRO A 817 5.95 -12.91 -26.66
N GLY A 818 5.20 -12.29 -27.58
CA GLY A 818 5.45 -12.34 -29.02
C GLY A 818 4.18 -12.58 -29.85
N GLU A 819 4.36 -12.90 -31.13
CA GLU A 819 3.26 -12.90 -32.10
C GLU A 819 2.09 -13.86 -31.76
N HIS A 820 2.38 -15.00 -31.12
CA HIS A 820 1.38 -15.99 -30.73
C HIS A 820 0.48 -15.45 -29.61
N LEU A 821 1.08 -15.00 -28.51
CA LEU A 821 0.34 -14.46 -27.38
C LEU A 821 -0.43 -13.19 -27.78
N ARG A 822 0.19 -12.31 -28.55
CA ARG A 822 -0.46 -11.10 -29.10
C ARG A 822 -1.75 -11.42 -29.86
N ASN A 823 -1.69 -12.30 -30.85
CA ASN A 823 -2.89 -12.66 -31.63
C ASN A 823 -3.93 -13.38 -30.76
N SER A 824 -3.49 -14.15 -29.76
CA SER A 824 -4.36 -14.80 -28.79
C SER A 824 -5.08 -13.83 -27.86
N LEU A 825 -4.39 -12.79 -27.39
CA LEU A 825 -4.98 -11.72 -26.58
C LEU A 825 -6.03 -10.94 -27.39
N TRP A 826 -5.73 -10.62 -28.65
CA TRP A 826 -6.69 -9.96 -29.54
C TRP A 826 -7.92 -10.85 -29.84
N HIS A 827 -7.72 -12.16 -30.02
CA HIS A 827 -8.80 -13.03 -30.44
C HIS A 827 -9.85 -13.22 -29.34
N THR A 828 -11.12 -13.05 -29.70
CA THR A 828 -12.25 -13.42 -28.84
C THR A 828 -12.51 -14.92 -28.93
N GLY A 829 -12.02 -15.67 -27.94
CA GLY A 829 -12.21 -17.11 -27.83
C GLY A 829 -10.96 -17.80 -27.29
N ASP A 830 -11.03 -19.13 -27.22
CA ASP A 830 -9.91 -19.95 -26.78
C ASP A 830 -8.85 -20.07 -27.88
N THR A 831 -7.59 -20.05 -27.46
CA THR A 831 -6.43 -20.35 -28.30
C THR A 831 -5.56 -21.35 -27.57
N ASN A 832 -5.39 -22.52 -28.20
CA ASN A 832 -4.69 -23.66 -27.58
C ASN A 832 -3.29 -23.26 -27.09
N ASP A 833 -2.94 -23.70 -25.89
CA ASP A 833 -1.63 -23.46 -25.25
C ASP A 833 -1.26 -21.97 -25.11
N GLN A 834 -2.25 -21.06 -25.12
CA GLN A 834 -2.04 -19.60 -25.06
C GLN A 834 -3.02 -18.91 -24.11
N VAL A 835 -4.29 -18.81 -24.49
CA VAL A 835 -5.30 -18.00 -23.79
C VAL A 835 -6.65 -18.71 -23.80
N ARG A 836 -7.34 -18.75 -22.66
CA ARG A 836 -8.69 -19.29 -22.51
C ARG A 836 -9.67 -18.18 -22.14
N LEU A 837 -10.82 -18.12 -22.82
CA LEU A 837 -11.90 -17.20 -22.52
C LEU A 837 -12.79 -17.79 -21.43
N LEU A 838 -12.73 -17.24 -20.22
CA LEU A 838 -13.52 -17.71 -19.08
C LEU A 838 -14.95 -17.18 -19.13
N TRP A 839 -15.09 -15.90 -19.48
CA TRP A 839 -16.39 -15.24 -19.59
C TRP A 839 -16.35 -14.12 -20.61
N LYS A 840 -17.50 -13.87 -21.24
CA LYS A 840 -17.73 -12.74 -22.14
C LYS A 840 -19.11 -12.16 -21.91
N ASP A 841 -19.20 -10.83 -21.93
CA ASP A 841 -20.48 -10.14 -21.82
C ASP A 841 -21.43 -10.57 -22.95
N PRO A 842 -22.56 -11.22 -22.63
CA PRO A 842 -23.51 -11.71 -23.63
C PRO A 842 -24.21 -10.58 -24.40
N ARG A 843 -24.16 -9.35 -23.90
CA ARG A 843 -24.73 -8.18 -24.58
C ARG A 843 -23.89 -7.73 -25.76
N ASN A 844 -22.59 -8.08 -25.78
CA ASN A 844 -21.64 -7.72 -26.84
C ASN A 844 -21.58 -6.20 -27.11
N VAL A 845 -21.57 -5.40 -26.04
CA VAL A 845 -21.59 -3.93 -26.11
C VAL A 845 -20.20 -3.40 -25.78
N GLY A 846 -19.60 -2.66 -26.71
CA GLY A 846 -18.34 -1.97 -26.48
C GLY A 846 -18.46 -0.75 -25.57
N TRP A 847 -17.33 -0.27 -25.07
CA TRP A 847 -17.27 0.98 -24.31
C TRP A 847 -17.61 2.18 -25.20
N LYS A 848 -18.04 3.28 -24.59
CA LYS A 848 -18.39 4.53 -25.30
C LYS A 848 -17.31 5.58 -25.06
N ASP A 849 -17.04 6.40 -26.08
CA ASP A 849 -16.09 7.51 -25.99
C ASP A 849 -16.44 8.46 -24.84
N LYS A 850 -15.44 8.84 -24.04
CA LYS A 850 -15.59 9.82 -22.96
C LYS A 850 -16.71 9.49 -21.96
N VAL A 851 -16.90 8.19 -21.69
CA VAL A 851 -17.82 7.70 -20.67
C VAL A 851 -17.02 6.92 -19.64
N SER A 852 -17.26 7.23 -18.36
CA SER A 852 -16.64 6.54 -17.24
C SER A 852 -17.42 5.30 -16.83
N TYR A 853 -16.67 4.24 -16.54
CA TYR A 853 -17.19 2.98 -16.03
C TYR A 853 -16.43 2.59 -14.76
N ARG A 854 -17.12 2.10 -13.73
CA ARG A 854 -16.46 1.52 -12.55
C ARG A 854 -16.40 0.01 -12.71
N TRP A 855 -15.23 -0.60 -12.57
CA TRP A 855 -15.13 -2.05 -12.41
C TRP A 855 -14.97 -2.42 -10.94
N TYR A 856 -15.39 -3.63 -10.60
CA TYR A 856 -15.19 -4.24 -9.28
C TYR A 856 -14.87 -5.72 -9.47
N LEU A 857 -13.64 -6.12 -9.17
CA LEU A 857 -13.12 -7.48 -9.19
C LEU A 857 -13.13 -8.03 -7.77
N GLN A 858 -13.55 -9.28 -7.63
CA GLN A 858 -13.36 -10.11 -6.45
C GLN A 858 -12.64 -11.39 -6.88
N HIS A 859 -11.49 -11.68 -6.27
CA HIS A 859 -10.68 -12.86 -6.55
C HIS A 859 -10.35 -13.59 -5.26
N ARG A 860 -10.70 -14.89 -5.19
CA ARG A 860 -10.37 -15.80 -4.08
C ARG A 860 -9.68 -17.06 -4.61
N PRO A 861 -8.36 -17.00 -4.89
CA PRO A 861 -7.51 -18.11 -5.31
C PRO A 861 -7.71 -19.45 -4.61
N GLN A 862 -7.90 -19.44 -3.28
CA GLN A 862 -8.09 -20.63 -2.44
C GLN A 862 -9.21 -21.56 -2.93
N VAL A 863 -10.23 -20.98 -3.57
CA VAL A 863 -11.34 -21.74 -4.19
C VAL A 863 -11.51 -21.43 -5.69
N GLY A 864 -10.61 -20.64 -6.25
CA GLY A 864 -10.66 -20.15 -7.64
C GLY A 864 -11.83 -19.22 -7.95
N TYR A 865 -12.43 -18.56 -6.95
CA TYR A 865 -13.56 -17.66 -7.19
C TYR A 865 -13.11 -16.40 -7.91
N ILE A 866 -13.76 -16.08 -9.03
CA ILE A 866 -13.59 -14.83 -9.76
C ILE A 866 -14.97 -14.24 -10.04
N ARG A 867 -15.17 -12.97 -9.70
CA ARG A 867 -16.36 -12.21 -10.11
C ARG A 867 -15.97 -10.79 -10.50
N VAL A 868 -16.46 -10.35 -11.65
CA VAL A 868 -16.22 -9.00 -12.16
C VAL A 868 -17.56 -8.33 -12.45
N ARG A 869 -17.73 -7.12 -11.93
CA ARG A 869 -18.91 -6.26 -12.15
C ARG A 869 -18.49 -4.94 -12.77
N PHE A 870 -19.32 -4.43 -13.68
CA PHE A 870 -19.11 -3.13 -14.33
C PHE A 870 -20.33 -2.24 -14.19
N TYR A 871 -20.10 -0.97 -13.91
CA TYR A 871 -21.12 0.05 -13.72
C TYR A 871 -20.93 1.20 -14.69
N GLU A 872 -22.01 1.69 -15.30
CA GLU A 872 -22.06 2.96 -16.05
C GLU A 872 -22.83 3.97 -15.20
N GLY A 873 -22.14 4.98 -14.67
CA GLY A 873 -22.69 5.78 -13.56
C GLY A 873 -23.03 4.87 -12.37
N SER A 874 -24.27 4.92 -11.87
CA SER A 874 -24.73 4.06 -10.78
C SER A 874 -25.37 2.74 -11.23
N GLU A 875 -25.52 2.51 -12.53
CA GLU A 875 -26.21 1.33 -13.07
C GLU A 875 -25.24 0.18 -13.32
N LEU A 876 -25.51 -0.99 -12.74
CA LEU A 876 -24.79 -2.23 -13.05
C LEU A 876 -25.09 -2.63 -14.51
N VAL A 877 -24.08 -2.56 -15.37
CA VAL A 877 -24.22 -2.88 -16.79
C VAL A 877 -23.80 -4.31 -17.08
N ALA A 878 -22.71 -4.81 -16.48
CA ALA A 878 -22.24 -6.18 -16.70
C ALA A 878 -21.88 -6.87 -15.37
N ASP A 879 -22.11 -8.18 -15.31
CA ASP A 879 -21.75 -9.03 -14.19
C ASP A 879 -21.36 -10.39 -14.75
N SER A 880 -20.16 -10.86 -14.42
CA SER A 880 -19.70 -12.19 -14.84
C SER A 880 -20.50 -13.32 -14.19
N GLY A 881 -21.13 -13.03 -13.04
CA GLY A 881 -21.51 -14.08 -12.08
C GLY A 881 -20.27 -14.75 -11.49
N VAL A 882 -20.50 -15.83 -10.74
CA VAL A 882 -19.43 -16.65 -10.17
C VAL A 882 -18.74 -17.41 -11.31
N THR A 883 -17.46 -17.11 -11.53
CA THR A 883 -16.57 -17.83 -12.44
C THR A 883 -15.54 -18.57 -11.59
N ILE A 884 -15.31 -19.85 -11.85
CA ILE A 884 -14.35 -20.65 -11.10
C ILE A 884 -13.15 -20.97 -11.99
N ASP A 885 -11.97 -20.54 -11.57
CA ASP A 885 -10.71 -20.81 -12.23
C ASP A 885 -9.55 -20.88 -11.25
N THR A 886 -8.63 -21.83 -11.43
CA THR A 886 -7.49 -22.06 -10.51
C THR A 886 -6.16 -22.06 -11.25
N THR A 887 -6.11 -21.46 -12.45
CA THR A 887 -4.91 -21.48 -13.30
C THR A 887 -3.75 -20.70 -12.68
N MET A 888 -4.06 -19.54 -12.10
CA MET A 888 -3.16 -18.74 -11.27
C MET A 888 -3.80 -18.59 -9.90
N ARG A 889 -3.03 -18.83 -8.83
CA ARG A 889 -3.55 -18.85 -7.45
C ARG A 889 -3.08 -17.65 -6.63
N GLY A 890 -3.33 -16.47 -7.16
CA GLY A 890 -2.90 -15.21 -6.57
C GLY A 890 -1.88 -14.54 -7.48
N GLY A 891 -1.23 -13.51 -6.97
CA GLY A 891 -0.21 -12.74 -7.68
C GLY A 891 -0.54 -11.26 -7.74
N ARG A 892 0.09 -10.56 -8.69
CA ARG A 892 0.12 -9.09 -8.76
C ARG A 892 -1.05 -8.51 -9.55
N LEU A 893 -1.29 -7.21 -9.35
CA LEU A 893 -2.32 -6.42 -10.02
C LEU A 893 -1.71 -5.46 -11.05
N GLY A 894 -2.50 -5.04 -12.03
CA GLY A 894 -2.03 -4.06 -13.00
C GLY A 894 -3.09 -3.60 -14.00
N VAL A 895 -2.67 -2.73 -14.91
CA VAL A 895 -3.50 -2.23 -16.02
C VAL A 895 -2.99 -2.75 -17.36
N PHE A 896 -3.87 -2.84 -18.35
CA PHE A 896 -3.59 -3.42 -19.67
C PHE A 896 -4.08 -2.52 -20.79
N CYS A 897 -3.23 -2.27 -21.78
CA CYS A 897 -3.60 -1.63 -23.03
C CYS A 897 -3.14 -2.46 -24.22
N PHE A 898 -3.88 -2.37 -25.33
CA PHE A 898 -3.46 -2.91 -26.61
C PHE A 898 -4.06 -2.08 -27.75
N SER A 899 -3.21 -1.27 -28.39
CA SER A 899 -3.53 -0.44 -29.55
C SER A 899 -4.55 0.69 -29.28
N GLN A 900 -4.69 1.13 -28.03
CA GLN A 900 -5.61 2.21 -27.63
C GLN A 900 -4.84 3.29 -26.87
N GLU A 901 -5.07 4.56 -27.22
CA GLU A 901 -4.47 5.75 -26.59
C GLU A 901 -5.44 6.48 -25.66
N ASN A 902 -4.91 7.34 -24.79
CA ASN A 902 -5.64 8.23 -23.88
C ASN A 902 -6.62 7.48 -22.95
N ILE A 903 -6.15 6.38 -22.38
CA ILE A 903 -6.88 5.59 -21.40
C ILE A 903 -6.55 6.11 -20.01
N ILE A 904 -7.58 6.26 -19.17
CA ILE A 904 -7.47 6.66 -17.78
C ILE A 904 -8.03 5.52 -16.91
N TRP A 905 -7.19 5.03 -16.01
CA TRP A 905 -7.57 4.16 -14.89
C TRP A 905 -7.49 5.00 -13.62
N SER A 906 -8.62 5.57 -13.22
CA SER A 906 -8.72 6.54 -12.13
C SER A 906 -9.26 5.90 -10.85
N ASN A 907 -8.95 6.51 -9.70
CA ASN A 907 -9.48 6.13 -8.39
C ASN A 907 -9.34 4.61 -8.12
N LEU A 908 -8.16 4.07 -8.47
CA LEU A 908 -7.76 2.69 -8.27
C LEU A 908 -7.74 2.38 -6.77
N LYS A 909 -8.33 1.24 -6.39
CA LYS A 909 -8.33 0.73 -5.02
C LYS A 909 -8.24 -0.78 -5.04
N TYR A 910 -7.30 -1.32 -4.27
CA TYR A 910 -7.26 -2.73 -3.93
C TYR A 910 -7.37 -2.90 -2.41
N ARG A 911 -7.89 -4.05 -1.98
CA ARG A 911 -7.95 -4.46 -0.58
C ARG A 911 -7.68 -5.95 -0.44
N CYS A 912 -6.89 -6.32 0.56
CA CYS A 912 -6.71 -7.72 0.92
C CYS A 912 -8.04 -8.25 1.47
N ASN A 913 -8.51 -9.36 0.92
CA ASN A 913 -9.77 -9.96 1.35
C ASN A 913 -9.80 -11.44 1.00
N ASP A 914 -9.61 -12.28 2.02
CA ASP A 914 -9.66 -13.74 1.90
C ASP A 914 -11.03 -14.33 2.26
N THR A 915 -11.96 -13.49 2.72
CA THR A 915 -13.31 -13.94 3.03
C THR A 915 -14.03 -14.35 1.75
N ILE A 916 -14.40 -15.62 1.64
CA ILE A 916 -15.11 -16.16 0.48
C ILE A 916 -16.53 -15.58 0.42
N PRO A 917 -16.95 -14.98 -0.71
CA PRO A 917 -18.30 -14.42 -0.85
C PRO A 917 -19.42 -15.45 -0.66
N GLU A 918 -20.53 -15.04 -0.03
CA GLU A 918 -21.66 -15.93 0.31
C GLU A 918 -22.28 -16.64 -0.90
N ASP A 919 -22.29 -15.98 -2.06
CA ASP A 919 -22.86 -16.50 -3.31
C ASP A 919 -22.06 -17.68 -3.89
N PHE A 920 -20.84 -17.92 -3.40
CA PHE A 920 -20.07 -19.13 -3.71
C PHE A 920 -20.75 -20.38 -3.18
N GLN A 921 -21.32 -20.36 -1.96
CA GLN A 921 -22.00 -21.52 -1.38
C GLN A 921 -23.25 -21.88 -2.19
N ASP A 922 -24.02 -20.88 -2.60
CA ASP A 922 -25.18 -21.04 -3.47
C ASP A 922 -24.79 -21.62 -4.84
N PHE A 923 -23.66 -21.17 -5.41
CA PHE A 923 -23.15 -21.69 -6.66
C PHE A 923 -22.67 -23.15 -6.55
N SER A 924 -21.88 -23.47 -5.52
CA SER A 924 -21.34 -24.80 -5.27
C SER A 924 -22.44 -25.84 -5.04
N THR A 925 -23.47 -25.49 -4.26
CA THR A 925 -24.63 -26.37 -4.05
C THR A 925 -25.43 -26.63 -5.33
N GLN A 926 -25.58 -25.63 -6.21
CA GLN A 926 -26.27 -25.79 -7.50
C GLN A 926 -25.50 -26.67 -8.49
N HIS A 927 -24.17 -26.64 -8.44
CA HIS A 927 -23.29 -27.35 -9.39
C HIS A 927 -22.70 -28.65 -8.82
N GLY A 928 -23.07 -29.03 -7.59
CA GLY A 928 -22.66 -30.29 -6.96
C GLY A 928 -21.17 -30.34 -6.60
N MET A 929 -20.56 -29.18 -6.33
CA MET A 929 -19.22 -29.10 -5.74
C MET A 929 -19.36 -29.24 -4.22
N ASP A 930 -18.53 -30.09 -3.60
CA ASP A 930 -18.55 -30.26 -2.14
C ASP A 930 -18.22 -28.91 -1.48
N PRO A 931 -19.06 -28.40 -0.56
CA PRO A 931 -18.69 -27.25 0.25
C PRO A 931 -17.55 -27.66 1.18
N LEU A 932 -16.42 -26.95 1.09
CA LEU A 932 -15.30 -27.04 2.03
C LEU A 932 -15.65 -26.37 3.35
#